data_AF-A0A2P7TU95-F1
#
_entry.id   AF-A0A2P7TU95-F1
#
_cell.length_a   1.000
_cell.length_b   1.000
_cell.length_c   1.000
_cell.angle_alpha   90.00
_cell.angle_beta   90.00
_cell.angle_gamma   90.00
#
_symmetry.space_group_name_H-M   'P 1'
#
loop_
_entity.id
_entity.type
_entity.pdbx_description
1 polymer ?
#
loop_
_entity_poly.entity_id
_entity_poly.type
_entity_poly.pdbx_seq_one_letter_code
_entity_poly.pdbx_strand_id
1 'polypeptide(L)'
;MPVQPKICHAATKVFFATLMLAVVFSGCKTKELAQCHADMAQQINLNRAEHLNADALETLYRLNNPTESFRLAAQSWQLQPNRNAYETLLKAYYNDVFEIDRNYYATPFYQTAYTFKNTIYNATFSPDGQYLIADAGNNAQLINVATGAVTELNAHNRPIYSVGFTPNGIYAFTTSEDYTAVLWDSAGKLLLHLKGHNAPVFDLNVSPDGNTIATAGWDGTIRLWDWQGNNTQVITPGNNMELLTFVRISPDGRYLLTSDGFKLAFFDLKNPVKLLFTVVQTTDTYTDAAFSPTGATFAVSTAYGVTDLYDMQGKYLKTLYGHGAPIRHLAFSPDGKYFVTAAADKTAIIWDAASGTLKTVLRGHKAPLYHARFSYDGEYVLTTSEDGTARLWNWKSGKINRLADNAVSQTVFSPDEQHIITTDTTHLTKVWNWNGNLVNTLKTPANAVAYAYYPPAQLFTATQNNYETLVWNDQNKQVLSLQGNSAKGYNVWFSPKQTHIFTADQYGNAQIWDWNGNRLAAFSAHTDWLTNAAFSHNNKYIATASFDHTAKLWNLAGENLATLAGHAKTLTAVRFSKDGRQLVTTSKDGKALLWSMDSNANPTIDLVIAPYAGELNDADFAPDGDYVAIAAENGSASVWNGKGQPVITIFAAPGRPLQQVRFNHTGEWLATVAGNESPMLWPTGADVLLKNAADRGVKNLSPEELQWYEADEE
;
A
#
# COMPACT_ATOMS: atom_id res chain seq x y z
N MET A 1 10.38 36.02 -13.37
CA MET A 1 11.49 37.01 -13.37
C MET A 1 11.17 38.12 -12.37
N PRO A 2 12.18 38.71 -11.69
CA PRO A 2 12.11 39.13 -10.29
C PRO A 2 11.98 40.64 -10.09
N VAL A 3 11.47 41.10 -8.94
CA VAL A 3 12.04 42.20 -8.12
C VAL A 3 11.55 42.02 -6.66
N GLN A 4 12.47 41.74 -5.73
CA GLN A 4 12.31 42.05 -4.30
C GLN A 4 12.67 43.51 -4.04
N PRO A 5 12.23 44.10 -2.92
CA PRO A 5 13.23 44.41 -1.90
C PRO A 5 12.80 44.13 -0.44
N LYS A 6 13.79 43.64 0.31
CA LYS A 6 13.90 43.49 1.77
C LYS A 6 13.71 44.81 2.51
N ILE A 7 12.92 44.83 3.61
CA ILE A 7 13.21 45.55 4.87
C ILE A 7 12.56 44.74 6.03
N CYS A 8 13.25 44.69 7.19
CA CYS A 8 12.90 44.04 8.47
C CYS A 8 13.57 42.67 8.75
N HIS A 9 14.90 42.71 8.89
CA HIS A 9 15.65 41.83 9.79
C HIS A 9 16.73 42.68 10.47
N ALA A 10 16.43 43.18 11.69
CA ALA A 10 17.40 43.57 12.72
C ALA A 10 16.69 44.38 13.83
N ALA A 11 16.13 43.71 14.84
CA ALA A 11 16.01 44.23 16.21
C ALA A 11 15.35 43.17 17.11
N THR A 12 16.11 42.15 17.52
CA THR A 12 15.69 41.29 18.64
C THR A 12 16.90 40.95 19.49
N LYS A 13 17.58 41.98 20.00
CA LYS A 13 18.35 41.88 21.23
C LYS A 13 18.19 43.19 22.01
N VAL A 14 17.84 43.01 23.27
CA VAL A 14 17.89 43.93 24.42
C VAL A 14 16.68 44.86 24.68
N PHE A 15 16.29 44.84 25.97
CA PHE A 15 15.59 45.85 26.78
C PHE A 15 14.07 45.74 27.00
N PHE A 16 13.74 44.98 28.06
CA PHE A 16 12.85 45.45 29.12
C PHE A 16 13.34 46.82 29.65
N ALA A 17 12.61 47.91 29.40
CA ALA A 17 12.48 49.06 30.31
C ALA A 17 11.57 50.16 29.72
N THR A 18 10.39 50.30 30.33
CA THR A 18 9.69 51.57 30.65
C THR A 18 9.52 52.66 29.56
N LEU A 19 8.28 52.75 29.07
CA LEU A 19 7.38 53.90 29.17
C LEU A 19 8.01 55.31 29.12
N MET A 20 7.87 56.01 27.98
CA MET A 20 7.64 57.47 27.92
C MET A 20 7.19 57.86 26.50
N LEU A 21 5.95 58.35 26.43
CA LEU A 21 5.32 59.25 25.46
C LEU A 21 5.88 59.31 24.03
N ALA A 22 5.07 58.96 23.02
CA ALA A 22 4.04 59.83 22.46
C ALA A 22 4.58 61.20 22.03
N VAL A 23 5.14 61.27 20.82
CA VAL A 23 4.96 62.32 19.79
C VAL A 23 5.69 61.75 18.55
N VAL A 24 5.14 61.98 17.36
CA VAL A 24 5.61 61.48 16.05
C VAL A 24 5.11 60.09 15.66
N PHE A 25 3.79 59.86 15.70
CA PHE A 25 3.07 59.19 14.61
C PHE A 25 1.66 59.77 14.48
N SER A 26 1.57 61.11 14.42
CA SER A 26 0.45 61.77 13.74
C SER A 26 0.74 61.70 12.24
N GLY A 27 0.06 60.80 11.53
CA GLY A 27 0.07 60.78 10.07
C GLY A 27 0.81 59.61 9.43
N CYS A 28 0.40 58.37 9.72
CA CYS A 28 0.51 57.29 8.74
C CYS A 28 -0.78 56.46 8.76
N LYS A 29 -1.27 56.14 7.56
CA LYS A 29 -2.65 55.73 7.27
C LYS A 29 -3.01 54.39 7.94
N THR A 30 -4.18 54.38 8.54
CA THR A 30 -4.77 53.38 9.45
C THR A 30 -5.09 52.00 8.87
N LYS A 31 -4.66 51.66 7.64
CA LYS A 31 -4.87 50.32 7.06
C LYS A 31 -3.66 49.41 7.22
N GLU A 32 -2.44 49.91 7.05
CA GLU A 32 -1.23 49.09 7.11
C GLU A 32 -0.83 48.73 8.54
N LEU A 33 -1.06 49.64 9.51
CA LEU A 33 -0.84 49.35 10.93
C LEU A 33 -1.87 48.36 11.49
N ALA A 34 -3.12 48.43 11.01
CA ALA A 34 -4.17 47.48 11.38
C ALA A 34 -3.91 46.09 10.78
N GLN A 35 -3.41 46.03 9.54
CA GLN A 35 -2.99 44.78 8.91
C GLN A 35 -1.78 44.19 9.64
N CYS A 36 -0.77 45.00 9.99
CA CYS A 36 0.41 44.53 10.73
C CYS A 36 0.07 44.03 12.14
N HIS A 37 -0.87 44.69 12.85
CA HIS A 37 -1.39 44.19 14.12
C HIS A 37 -2.22 42.91 13.97
N ALA A 38 -2.99 42.77 12.89
CA ALA A 38 -3.73 41.55 12.59
C ALA A 38 -2.78 40.38 12.27
N ASP A 39 -1.76 40.63 11.46
CA ASP A 39 -0.76 39.64 11.07
C ASP A 39 0.11 39.23 12.29
N MET A 40 0.50 40.16 13.17
CA MET A 40 1.16 39.84 14.44
C MET A 40 0.28 39.06 15.41
N ALA A 41 -1.01 39.40 15.53
CA ALA A 41 -1.94 38.65 16.36
C ALA A 41 -2.17 37.22 15.82
N GLN A 42 -2.15 37.05 14.50
CA GLN A 42 -2.22 35.76 13.83
C GLN A 42 -0.95 34.94 14.09
N GLN A 43 0.24 35.55 14.00
CA GLN A 43 1.52 34.92 14.29
C GLN A 43 1.67 34.52 15.78
N ILE A 44 1.19 35.36 16.71
CA ILE A 44 1.20 35.07 18.15
C ILE A 44 0.23 33.93 18.49
N ASN A 45 -0.94 33.86 17.83
CA ASN A 45 -1.87 32.74 18.00
C ASN A 45 -1.34 31.44 17.39
N LEU A 46 -0.62 31.51 16.26
CA LEU A 46 0.11 30.37 15.68
C LEU A 46 1.18 29.82 16.64
N ASN A 47 2.02 30.70 17.20
CA ASN A 47 3.07 30.28 18.14
C ASN A 47 2.52 29.78 19.49
N ARG A 48 1.34 30.27 19.92
CA ARG A 48 0.67 29.82 21.15
C ARG A 48 -0.09 28.50 20.94
N ALA A 49 -0.56 28.24 19.72
CA ALA A 49 -1.14 26.95 19.31
C ALA A 49 -0.08 25.85 19.16
N GLU A 50 1.13 26.18 18.71
CA GLU A 50 2.25 25.23 18.63
C GLU A 50 2.71 24.74 20.02
N HIS A 51 2.67 25.59 21.05
CA HIS A 51 3.15 25.24 22.39
C HIS A 51 2.11 24.60 23.34
N LEU A 52 0.81 24.83 23.13
CA LEU A 52 -0.25 24.19 23.94
C LEU A 52 -0.61 22.77 23.44
N ASN A 53 -0.06 22.34 22.31
CA ASN A 53 -0.46 21.12 21.63
C ASN A 53 0.32 19.86 22.03
N ALA A 54 1.52 19.94 22.59
CA ALA A 54 2.34 18.75 22.81
C ALA A 54 1.75 17.79 23.87
N ASP A 55 1.36 18.31 25.04
CA ASP A 55 0.81 17.48 26.14
C ASP A 55 -0.64 17.05 25.90
N ALA A 56 -1.43 17.87 25.19
CA ALA A 56 -2.80 17.55 24.81
C ALA A 56 -2.86 16.51 23.68
N LEU A 57 -1.96 16.60 22.69
CA LEU A 57 -1.80 15.54 21.68
C LEU A 57 -1.37 14.24 22.34
N GLU A 58 -0.39 14.25 23.26
CA GLU A 58 0.10 13.02 23.88
C GLU A 58 -0.98 12.31 24.73
N THR A 59 -1.82 13.08 25.44
CA THR A 59 -2.90 12.54 26.28
C THR A 59 -4.06 11.97 25.45
N LEU A 60 -4.37 12.57 24.29
CA LEU A 60 -5.45 12.14 23.40
C LEU A 60 -5.02 11.07 22.37
N TYR A 61 -3.74 11.06 21.97
CA TYR A 61 -3.10 10.02 21.15
C TYR A 61 -3.15 8.64 21.84
N ARG A 62 -3.02 8.59 23.17
CA ARG A 62 -3.18 7.35 23.96
C ARG A 62 -4.58 6.72 23.89
N LEU A 63 -5.59 7.42 23.34
CA LEU A 63 -6.98 6.96 23.22
C LEU A 63 -7.38 6.52 21.79
N ASN A 64 -6.45 6.53 20.83
CA ASN A 64 -6.59 5.93 19.49
C ASN A 64 -7.81 6.45 18.66
N ASN A 65 -8.07 7.77 18.67
CA ASN A 65 -9.13 8.39 17.86
C ASN A 65 -8.69 9.75 17.25
N PRO A 66 -7.90 9.75 16.16
CA PRO A 66 -7.30 10.95 15.56
C PRO A 66 -8.33 11.95 15.00
N THR A 67 -9.52 11.47 14.62
CA THR A 67 -10.62 12.31 14.13
C THR A 67 -11.21 13.19 15.23
N GLU A 68 -11.35 12.68 16.45
CA GLU A 68 -11.87 13.44 17.59
C GLU A 68 -10.83 14.43 18.14
N SER A 69 -9.54 14.07 18.05
CA SER A 69 -8.41 14.94 18.38
C SER A 69 -8.39 16.19 17.48
N PHE A 70 -8.55 16.01 16.17
CA PHE A 70 -8.60 17.12 15.21
C PHE A 70 -9.85 18.01 15.43
N ARG A 71 -11.01 17.41 15.72
CA ARG A 71 -12.26 18.14 16.02
C ARG A 71 -12.12 19.04 17.25
N LEU A 72 -11.53 18.53 18.32
CA LEU A 72 -11.31 19.28 19.57
C LEU A 72 -10.23 20.35 19.41
N ALA A 73 -9.15 20.07 18.66
CA ALA A 73 -8.13 21.06 18.31
C ALA A 73 -8.74 22.23 17.50
N ALA A 74 -9.53 21.93 16.47
CA ALA A 74 -10.21 22.95 15.66
C ALA A 74 -11.21 23.79 16.47
N GLN A 75 -11.92 23.20 17.44
CA GLN A 75 -12.78 23.93 18.38
C GLN A 75 -11.97 24.81 19.34
N SER A 76 -10.84 24.32 19.86
CA SER A 76 -9.96 25.10 20.75
C SER A 76 -9.31 26.29 20.04
N TRP A 77 -9.07 26.18 18.73
CA TRP A 77 -8.48 27.22 17.90
C TRP A 77 -9.47 28.31 17.48
N GLN A 78 -10.75 28.24 17.90
CA GLN A 78 -11.81 29.19 17.53
C GLN A 78 -11.84 29.51 16.03
N LEU A 79 -11.48 28.54 15.19
CA LEU A 79 -11.50 28.72 13.74
C LEU A 79 -12.95 28.92 13.33
N GLN A 80 -13.27 30.12 12.82
CA GLN A 80 -14.53 30.31 12.11
C GLN A 80 -14.61 29.30 10.97
N PRO A 81 -15.81 28.83 10.58
CA PRO A 81 -15.99 27.75 9.61
C PRO A 81 -15.61 28.22 8.20
N ASN A 82 -14.33 28.42 7.95
CA ASN A 82 -13.73 28.65 6.65
C ASN A 82 -13.23 27.31 6.14
N ARG A 83 -14.04 26.73 5.25
CA ARG A 83 -13.91 25.39 4.68
C ARG A 83 -12.56 25.14 4.01
N ASN A 84 -11.98 26.13 3.34
CA ASN A 84 -10.68 25.98 2.66
C ASN A 84 -9.51 25.92 3.64
N ALA A 85 -9.58 26.65 4.75
CA ALA A 85 -8.57 26.58 5.81
C ALA A 85 -8.63 25.23 6.53
N TYR A 86 -9.85 24.72 6.80
CA TYR A 86 -10.08 23.40 7.37
C TYR A 86 -9.55 22.28 6.46
N GLU A 87 -9.82 22.34 5.16
CA GLU A 87 -9.31 21.35 4.18
C GLU A 87 -7.79 21.40 4.00
N THR A 88 -7.19 22.59 4.03
CA THR A 88 -5.73 22.75 3.91
C THR A 88 -5.03 22.26 5.17
N LEU A 89 -5.58 22.56 6.35
CA LEU A 89 -5.09 22.05 7.64
C LEU A 89 -5.35 20.56 7.80
N LEU A 90 -6.45 20.02 7.28
CA LEU A 90 -6.73 18.58 7.29
C LEU A 90 -5.79 17.86 6.32
N LYS A 91 -5.55 18.37 5.11
CA LYS A 91 -4.55 17.81 4.19
C LYS A 91 -3.13 17.91 4.74
N ALA A 92 -2.78 19.02 5.39
CA ALA A 92 -1.50 19.17 6.07
C ALA A 92 -1.40 18.26 7.29
N TYR A 93 -2.46 18.13 8.10
CA TYR A 93 -2.53 17.20 9.22
C TYR A 93 -2.50 15.75 8.75
N TYR A 94 -3.15 15.35 7.65
CA TYR A 94 -3.04 14.00 7.11
C TYR A 94 -1.67 13.76 6.44
N ASN A 95 -1.07 14.74 5.78
CA ASN A 95 0.27 14.59 5.22
C ASN A 95 1.33 14.53 6.33
N ASP A 96 1.28 15.42 7.32
CA ASP A 96 2.20 15.44 8.45
C ASP A 96 1.92 14.31 9.45
N VAL A 97 0.67 14.03 9.82
CA VAL A 97 0.35 12.93 10.74
C VAL A 97 0.70 11.60 10.11
N PHE A 98 0.50 11.36 8.82
CA PHE A 98 0.90 10.09 8.20
C PHE A 98 2.38 10.05 7.77
N GLU A 99 3.08 11.18 7.64
CA GLU A 99 4.55 11.23 7.67
C GLU A 99 5.11 11.02 9.09
N ILE A 100 4.37 11.36 10.14
CA ILE A 100 4.78 11.27 11.55
C ILE A 100 4.33 9.96 12.21
N ASP A 101 3.29 9.28 11.71
CA ASP A 101 2.71 8.10 12.38
C ASP A 101 3.54 6.83 12.22
N ARG A 102 4.65 6.85 11.49
CA ARG A 102 5.55 5.69 11.28
C ARG A 102 4.83 4.37 10.90
N ASN A 103 3.56 4.44 10.50
CA ASN A 103 2.66 3.39 10.08
C ASN A 103 2.41 3.62 8.60
N TYR A 104 3.39 3.20 7.82
CA TYR A 104 3.26 3.06 6.38
C TYR A 104 2.14 2.03 6.13
N TYR A 105 0.92 2.47 5.84
CA TYR A 105 -0.05 1.57 5.23
C TYR A 105 0.43 1.34 3.80
N ALA A 106 1.04 0.18 3.54
CA ALA A 106 1.25 -0.26 2.18
C ALA A 106 -0.10 -0.23 1.48
N THR A 107 -0.11 0.28 0.25
CA THR A 107 -1.20 0.01 -0.68
C THR A 107 -1.40 -1.51 -0.75
N PRO A 108 -2.58 -2.04 -0.42
CA PRO A 108 -2.82 -3.47 -0.51
C PRO A 108 -2.55 -3.98 -1.92
N PHE A 109 -2.09 -5.23 -2.03
CA PHE A 109 -1.73 -5.80 -3.32
C PHE A 109 -2.95 -5.83 -4.24
N TYR A 110 -2.75 -5.48 -5.52
CA TYR A 110 -3.78 -5.59 -6.54
C TYR A 110 -3.23 -6.13 -7.85
N GLN A 111 -4.08 -6.84 -8.58
CA GLN A 111 -3.87 -7.24 -9.96
C GLN A 111 -4.90 -6.58 -10.87
N THR A 112 -4.59 -6.44 -12.15
CA THR A 112 -5.57 -5.95 -13.13
C THR A 112 -6.44 -7.12 -13.58
N ALA A 113 -7.71 -7.11 -13.20
CA ALA A 113 -8.67 -8.15 -13.56
C ALA A 113 -9.09 -8.05 -15.04
N TYR A 114 -9.21 -6.83 -15.56
CA TYR A 114 -9.56 -6.60 -16.96
C TYR A 114 -9.09 -5.21 -17.42
N THR A 115 -8.72 -5.09 -18.69
CA THR A 115 -8.38 -3.79 -19.33
C THR A 115 -9.36 -3.50 -20.45
N PHE A 116 -10.07 -2.40 -20.34
CA PHE A 116 -11.03 -1.94 -21.34
C PHE A 116 -10.31 -1.31 -22.52
N LYS A 117 -10.82 -1.57 -23.73
CA LYS A 117 -10.27 -0.96 -24.96
C LYS A 117 -10.65 0.52 -25.09
N ASN A 118 -11.77 0.91 -24.48
CA ASN A 118 -12.32 2.25 -24.50
C ASN A 118 -12.50 2.76 -23.06
N THR A 119 -12.66 4.07 -22.90
CA THR A 119 -13.07 4.65 -21.62
C THR A 119 -14.48 4.18 -21.29
N ILE A 120 -14.64 3.64 -20.09
CA ILE A 120 -15.91 3.20 -19.52
C ILE A 120 -16.23 4.08 -18.31
N TYR A 121 -17.50 4.48 -18.17
CA TYR A 121 -17.96 5.35 -17.09
C TYR A 121 -18.66 4.58 -15.96
N ASN A 122 -19.17 3.39 -16.25
CA ASN A 122 -19.86 2.53 -15.31
C ASN A 122 -19.47 1.08 -15.58
N ALA A 123 -18.94 0.41 -14.57
CA ALA A 123 -18.67 -1.01 -14.67
C ALA A 123 -18.79 -1.68 -13.31
N THR A 124 -19.42 -2.84 -13.30
CA THR A 124 -19.59 -3.64 -12.09
C THR A 124 -19.36 -5.12 -12.40
N PHE A 125 -19.08 -5.89 -11.35
CA PHE A 125 -18.88 -7.32 -11.44
C PHE A 125 -20.12 -8.07 -10.96
N SER A 126 -20.30 -9.26 -11.49
CA SER A 126 -21.24 -10.22 -10.92
C SER A 126 -20.80 -10.54 -9.48
N PRO A 127 -21.73 -10.85 -8.57
CA PRO A 127 -21.43 -11.22 -7.19
C PRO A 127 -20.37 -12.33 -7.02
N ASP A 128 -20.27 -13.25 -7.97
CA ASP A 128 -19.28 -14.34 -8.01
C ASP A 128 -17.94 -13.95 -8.67
N GLY A 129 -17.85 -12.75 -9.25
CA GLY A 129 -16.66 -12.24 -9.93
C GLY A 129 -16.37 -12.87 -11.30
N GLN A 130 -17.22 -13.75 -11.82
CA GLN A 130 -17.00 -14.43 -13.10
C GLN A 130 -17.30 -13.55 -14.31
N TYR A 131 -18.21 -12.59 -14.15
CA TYR A 131 -18.65 -11.69 -15.19
C TYR A 131 -18.48 -10.23 -14.76
N LEU A 132 -18.36 -9.39 -15.77
CA LEU A 132 -18.27 -7.95 -15.67
C LEU A 132 -19.26 -7.36 -16.66
N ILE A 133 -20.02 -6.37 -16.24
CA ILE A 133 -20.80 -5.53 -17.16
C ILE A 133 -20.23 -4.12 -17.13
N ALA A 134 -20.03 -3.54 -18.30
CA ALA A 134 -19.55 -2.17 -18.46
C ALA A 134 -20.38 -1.42 -19.50
N ASP A 135 -20.52 -0.11 -19.33
CA ASP A 135 -21.09 0.75 -20.36
C ASP A 135 -20.11 0.92 -21.54
N ALA A 136 -20.66 1.12 -22.74
CA ALA A 136 -19.94 1.29 -23.98
C ALA A 136 -20.66 2.32 -24.86
N GLY A 137 -20.84 3.54 -24.34
CA GLY A 137 -21.61 4.61 -24.98
C GLY A 137 -23.11 4.40 -24.85
N ASN A 138 -23.80 4.10 -25.96
CA ASN A 138 -25.24 3.78 -25.96
C ASN A 138 -25.53 2.30 -25.67
N ASN A 139 -24.50 1.46 -25.63
CA ASN A 139 -24.61 0.01 -25.41
C ASN A 139 -23.90 -0.38 -24.12
N ALA A 140 -24.02 -1.64 -23.72
CA ALA A 140 -23.19 -2.22 -22.65
C ALA A 140 -22.45 -3.46 -23.17
N GLN A 141 -21.37 -3.83 -22.49
CA GLN A 141 -20.59 -5.03 -22.74
C GLN A 141 -20.71 -5.97 -21.55
N LEU A 142 -21.10 -7.22 -21.79
CA LEU A 142 -20.98 -8.30 -20.82
C LEU A 142 -19.70 -9.08 -21.12
N ILE A 143 -18.82 -9.19 -20.13
CA ILE A 143 -17.46 -9.67 -20.28
C ILE A 143 -17.28 -10.85 -19.33
N ASN A 144 -16.88 -12.01 -19.84
CA ASN A 144 -16.43 -13.11 -19.02
C ASN A 144 -14.98 -12.85 -18.58
N VAL A 145 -14.75 -12.81 -17.27
CA VAL A 145 -13.46 -12.39 -16.69
C VAL A 145 -12.36 -13.40 -16.98
N ALA A 146 -12.68 -14.70 -16.97
CA ALA A 146 -11.71 -15.76 -17.18
C ALA A 146 -11.26 -15.89 -18.64
N THR A 147 -12.21 -15.78 -19.59
CA THR A 147 -11.93 -15.98 -21.02
C THR A 147 -11.67 -14.68 -21.77
N GLY A 148 -12.07 -13.53 -21.20
CA GLY A 148 -12.09 -12.25 -21.89
C GLY A 148 -13.13 -12.16 -23.01
N ALA A 149 -14.03 -13.14 -23.13
CA ALA A 149 -15.10 -13.11 -24.12
C ALA A 149 -16.04 -11.94 -23.86
N VAL A 150 -16.35 -11.18 -24.91
CA VAL A 150 -17.19 -9.98 -24.85
C VAL A 150 -18.48 -10.20 -25.65
N THR A 151 -19.61 -9.99 -24.99
CA THR A 151 -20.94 -9.97 -25.61
C THR A 151 -21.48 -8.55 -25.57
N GLU A 152 -21.82 -8.00 -26.74
CA GLU A 152 -22.41 -6.67 -26.88
C GLU A 152 -23.91 -6.70 -26.57
N LEU A 153 -24.34 -5.86 -25.64
CA LEU A 153 -25.73 -5.71 -25.18
C LEU A 153 -26.37 -4.50 -25.85
N ASN A 154 -27.02 -4.75 -26.99
CA ASN A 154 -27.58 -3.72 -27.87
C ASN A 154 -29.11 -3.66 -27.76
N ALA A 155 -29.62 -2.91 -26.78
CA ALA A 155 -31.06 -2.65 -26.66
C ALA A 155 -31.42 -1.17 -26.51
N HIS A 156 -30.48 -0.36 -26.02
CA HIS A 156 -30.69 1.06 -25.81
C HIS A 156 -30.34 1.88 -27.06
N ASN A 157 -31.01 3.03 -27.21
CA ASN A 157 -30.74 3.97 -28.31
C ASN A 157 -30.18 5.32 -27.85
N ARG A 158 -29.90 5.44 -26.54
CA ARG A 158 -29.32 6.60 -25.85
C ARG A 158 -28.31 6.11 -24.80
N PRO A 159 -27.47 7.01 -24.24
CA PRO A 159 -26.51 6.67 -23.20
C PRO A 159 -27.08 5.86 -22.04
N ILE A 160 -26.26 4.96 -21.52
CA ILE A 160 -26.55 4.17 -20.32
C ILE A 160 -26.15 4.97 -19.07
N TYR A 161 -27.00 4.96 -18.06
CA TYR A 161 -26.73 5.66 -16.78
C TYR A 161 -26.24 4.74 -15.67
N SER A 162 -26.74 3.50 -15.60
CA SER A 162 -26.31 2.52 -14.62
C SER A 162 -26.25 1.13 -15.27
N VAL A 163 -25.27 0.35 -14.82
CA VAL A 163 -25.13 -1.07 -15.13
C VAL A 163 -24.99 -1.85 -13.83
N GLY A 164 -25.53 -3.05 -13.78
CA GLY A 164 -25.52 -3.83 -12.56
C GLY A 164 -25.79 -5.31 -12.75
N PHE A 165 -25.74 -6.06 -11.65
CA PHE A 165 -26.20 -7.44 -11.58
C PHE A 165 -27.27 -7.59 -10.51
N THR A 166 -28.15 -8.56 -10.70
CA THR A 166 -29.08 -9.02 -9.67
C THR A 166 -28.34 -9.63 -8.49
N PRO A 167 -28.93 -9.65 -7.28
CA PRO A 167 -28.27 -10.20 -6.09
C PRO A 167 -27.78 -11.64 -6.22
N ASN A 168 -28.48 -12.46 -7.00
CA ASN A 168 -28.08 -13.84 -7.31
C ASN A 168 -26.96 -13.96 -8.37
N GLY A 169 -26.57 -12.86 -9.01
CA GLY A 169 -25.55 -12.80 -10.04
C GLY A 169 -25.91 -13.37 -11.40
N ILE A 170 -27.14 -13.86 -11.56
CA ILE A 170 -27.56 -14.56 -12.78
C ILE A 170 -27.89 -13.58 -13.91
N TYR A 171 -28.47 -12.42 -13.57
CA TYR A 171 -28.93 -11.46 -14.56
C TYR A 171 -28.17 -10.15 -14.44
N ALA A 172 -27.79 -9.59 -15.58
CA ALA A 172 -27.26 -8.24 -15.66
C ALA A 172 -28.39 -7.25 -15.98
N PHE A 173 -28.20 -5.97 -15.66
CA PHE A 173 -29.16 -4.94 -16.02
C PHE A 173 -28.46 -3.67 -16.54
N THR A 174 -29.21 -2.91 -17.33
CA THR A 174 -28.84 -1.61 -17.86
C THR A 174 -30.01 -0.64 -17.73
N THR A 175 -29.73 0.63 -17.41
CA THR A 175 -30.70 1.72 -17.40
C THR A 175 -30.23 2.84 -18.34
N SER A 176 -31.16 3.57 -18.95
CA SER A 176 -30.79 4.51 -20.02
C SER A 176 -31.58 5.81 -20.02
N GLU A 177 -30.96 6.82 -20.64
CA GLU A 177 -31.60 8.07 -21.07
C GLU A 177 -32.77 7.85 -22.06
N ASP A 178 -32.93 6.65 -22.64
CA ASP A 178 -34.08 6.32 -23.51
C ASP A 178 -35.39 5.99 -22.76
N TYR A 179 -35.40 6.17 -21.43
CA TYR A 179 -36.53 5.99 -20.51
C TYR A 179 -36.87 4.52 -20.24
N THR A 180 -35.92 3.63 -20.52
CA THR A 180 -36.09 2.19 -20.31
C THR A 180 -35.02 1.61 -19.40
N ALA A 181 -35.34 0.46 -18.83
CA ALA A 181 -34.36 -0.43 -18.23
C ALA A 181 -34.47 -1.82 -18.86
N VAL A 182 -33.36 -2.51 -19.01
CA VAL A 182 -33.28 -3.82 -19.65
C VAL A 182 -32.56 -4.79 -18.74
N LEU A 183 -33.11 -6.01 -18.61
CA LEU A 183 -32.43 -7.13 -17.97
C LEU A 183 -31.95 -8.13 -19.01
N TRP A 184 -30.80 -8.72 -18.74
CA TRP A 184 -30.06 -9.61 -19.62
C TRP A 184 -29.74 -10.91 -18.90
N ASP A 185 -29.77 -12.03 -19.61
CA ASP A 185 -29.27 -13.29 -19.08
C ASP A 185 -27.73 -13.39 -19.16
N SER A 186 -27.18 -14.48 -18.63
CA SER A 186 -25.73 -14.74 -18.62
C SER A 186 -25.12 -14.92 -20.02
N ALA A 187 -25.94 -15.16 -21.05
CA ALA A 187 -25.51 -15.21 -22.44
C ALA A 187 -25.61 -13.84 -23.13
N GLY A 188 -26.04 -12.79 -22.43
CA GLY A 188 -26.25 -11.44 -22.97
C GLY A 188 -27.50 -11.31 -23.82
N LYS A 189 -28.47 -12.23 -23.69
CA LYS A 189 -29.75 -12.13 -24.37
C LYS A 189 -30.70 -11.25 -23.54
N LEU A 190 -31.45 -10.39 -24.23
CA LEU A 190 -32.50 -9.58 -23.62
C LEU A 190 -33.57 -10.50 -23.01
N LEU A 191 -33.81 -10.33 -21.70
CA LEU A 191 -34.81 -11.04 -20.93
C LEU A 191 -36.06 -10.20 -20.70
N LEU A 192 -35.89 -8.97 -20.18
CA LEU A 192 -36.98 -8.03 -19.92
C LEU A 192 -36.64 -6.65 -20.45
N HIS A 193 -37.64 -5.99 -21.02
CA HIS A 193 -37.56 -4.61 -21.48
C HIS A 193 -38.62 -3.79 -20.75
N LEU A 194 -38.21 -3.09 -19.70
CA LEU A 194 -39.07 -2.35 -18.79
C LEU A 194 -39.36 -0.96 -19.37
N LYS A 195 -40.58 -0.80 -19.91
CA LYS A 195 -41.07 0.45 -20.52
C LYS A 195 -42.19 1.03 -19.68
N GLY A 196 -42.08 2.30 -19.31
CA GLY A 196 -43.16 2.99 -18.63
C GLY A 196 -42.78 4.32 -17.98
N HIS A 197 -41.51 4.55 -17.67
CA HIS A 197 -41.05 5.87 -17.23
C HIS A 197 -41.26 6.93 -18.33
N ASN A 198 -41.53 8.17 -17.90
CA ASN A 198 -41.76 9.31 -18.80
C ASN A 198 -40.52 10.21 -18.96
N ALA A 199 -39.41 9.83 -18.35
CA ALA A 199 -38.12 10.50 -18.40
C ALA A 199 -37.02 9.45 -18.16
N PRO A 200 -35.73 9.81 -18.22
CA PRO A 200 -34.63 8.87 -18.06
C PRO A 200 -34.71 7.96 -16.84
N VAL A 201 -34.29 6.71 -16.99
CA VAL A 201 -34.13 5.78 -15.87
C VAL A 201 -32.69 5.84 -15.41
N PHE A 202 -32.47 6.29 -14.19
CA PHE A 202 -31.12 6.50 -13.69
C PHE A 202 -30.56 5.23 -13.06
N ASP A 203 -31.40 4.50 -12.31
CA ASP A 203 -30.93 3.37 -11.52
C ASP A 203 -31.98 2.26 -11.41
N LEU A 204 -31.50 1.05 -11.14
CA LEU A 204 -32.32 -0.15 -10.96
C LEU A 204 -31.75 -0.98 -9.82
N ASN A 205 -32.63 -1.51 -8.97
CA ASN A 205 -32.26 -2.44 -7.93
C ASN A 205 -33.28 -3.58 -7.82
N VAL A 206 -32.82 -4.79 -7.57
CA VAL A 206 -33.67 -5.97 -7.45
C VAL A 206 -33.66 -6.45 -6.00
N SER A 207 -34.83 -6.83 -5.51
CA SER A 207 -34.98 -7.33 -4.15
C SER A 207 -34.14 -8.62 -3.97
N PRO A 208 -33.59 -8.86 -2.76
CA PRO A 208 -32.74 -10.02 -2.49
C PRO A 208 -33.43 -11.38 -2.68
N ASP A 209 -34.74 -11.44 -2.45
CA ASP A 209 -35.57 -12.61 -2.75
C ASP A 209 -35.77 -12.83 -4.26
N GLY A 210 -35.30 -11.89 -5.08
CA GLY A 210 -35.37 -11.93 -6.52
C GLY A 210 -36.78 -11.75 -7.06
N ASN A 211 -37.76 -11.27 -6.30
CA ASN A 211 -39.15 -11.19 -6.76
C ASN A 211 -39.57 -9.82 -7.30
N THR A 212 -38.90 -8.75 -6.87
CA THR A 212 -39.28 -7.37 -7.18
C THR A 212 -38.13 -6.63 -7.85
N ILE A 213 -38.39 -6.01 -8.99
CA ILE A 213 -37.47 -5.09 -9.65
C ILE A 213 -37.96 -3.68 -9.36
N ALA A 214 -37.08 -2.79 -8.89
CA ALA A 214 -37.38 -1.39 -8.69
C ALA A 214 -36.52 -0.52 -9.62
N THR A 215 -37.13 0.46 -10.28
CA THR A 215 -36.43 1.45 -11.12
C THR A 215 -36.70 2.86 -10.59
N ALA A 216 -35.66 3.70 -10.57
CA ALA A 216 -35.76 5.13 -10.25
C ALA A 216 -35.62 5.96 -11.52
N GLY A 217 -36.63 6.80 -11.77
CA GLY A 217 -36.68 7.65 -12.95
C GLY A 217 -36.58 9.14 -12.62
N TRP A 218 -36.11 9.91 -13.60
CA TRP A 218 -36.13 11.36 -13.56
C TRP A 218 -37.54 11.96 -13.65
N ASP A 219 -38.55 11.14 -13.92
CA ASP A 219 -39.95 11.51 -13.84
C ASP A 219 -40.44 11.64 -12.39
N GLY A 220 -39.54 11.52 -11.40
CA GLY A 220 -39.84 11.65 -9.98
C GLY A 220 -40.55 10.42 -9.41
N THR A 221 -40.53 9.29 -10.13
CA THR A 221 -41.23 8.07 -9.73
C THR A 221 -40.26 6.91 -9.50
N ILE A 222 -40.58 6.08 -8.50
CA ILE A 222 -40.07 4.72 -8.41
C ILE A 222 -41.13 3.80 -9.01
N ARG A 223 -40.72 2.85 -9.83
CA ARG A 223 -41.62 1.84 -10.39
C ARG A 223 -41.19 0.46 -9.93
N LEU A 224 -42.16 -0.32 -9.45
CA LEU A 224 -41.97 -1.73 -9.13
C LEU A 224 -42.49 -2.58 -10.29
N TRP A 225 -41.73 -3.62 -10.62
CA TRP A 225 -42.01 -4.51 -11.73
C TRP A 225 -41.96 -5.96 -11.29
N ASP A 226 -42.80 -6.78 -11.92
CA ASP A 226 -42.69 -8.23 -11.86
C ASP A 226 -41.74 -8.78 -12.94
N TRP A 227 -41.44 -10.08 -12.88
CA TRP A 227 -40.61 -10.77 -13.87
C TRP A 227 -41.34 -11.09 -15.19
N GLN A 228 -42.57 -10.62 -15.34
CA GLN A 228 -43.29 -10.61 -16.63
C GLN A 228 -43.16 -9.24 -17.32
N GLY A 229 -42.51 -8.26 -16.68
CA GLY A 229 -42.31 -6.90 -17.19
C GLY A 229 -43.50 -5.97 -16.96
N ASN A 230 -44.49 -6.40 -16.15
CA ASN A 230 -45.62 -5.53 -15.81
C ASN A 230 -45.20 -4.57 -14.69
N ASN A 231 -45.64 -3.32 -14.82
CA ASN A 231 -45.55 -2.36 -13.74
C ASN A 231 -46.62 -2.70 -12.69
N THR A 232 -46.19 -3.21 -11.54
CA THR A 232 -47.09 -3.61 -10.46
C THR A 232 -47.46 -2.43 -9.58
N GLN A 233 -46.57 -1.44 -9.46
CA GLN A 233 -46.79 -0.27 -8.63
C GLN A 233 -45.95 0.93 -9.06
N VAL A 234 -46.56 2.12 -9.00
CA VAL A 234 -45.87 3.42 -9.14
C VAL A 234 -45.88 4.13 -7.79
N ILE A 235 -44.69 4.50 -7.30
CA ILE A 235 -44.50 5.20 -6.03
C ILE A 235 -44.00 6.61 -6.33
N THR A 236 -44.71 7.62 -5.84
CA THR A 236 -44.28 9.02 -5.87
C THR A 236 -43.81 9.42 -4.48
N PRO A 237 -42.53 9.78 -4.28
CA PRO A 237 -42.02 10.10 -2.96
C PRO A 237 -42.68 11.30 -2.27
N GLY A 238 -43.30 12.19 -3.06
CA GLY A 238 -43.83 13.46 -2.57
C GLY A 238 -42.72 14.45 -2.24
N ASN A 239 -43.04 15.47 -1.44
CA ASN A 239 -42.08 16.46 -0.92
C ASN A 239 -41.24 17.21 -1.97
N ASN A 240 -41.77 17.38 -3.19
CA ASN A 240 -41.08 17.99 -4.34
C ASN A 240 -39.72 17.32 -4.62
N MET A 241 -39.66 15.99 -4.51
CA MET A 241 -38.52 15.22 -5.02
C MET A 241 -38.71 15.02 -6.52
N GLU A 242 -37.77 15.55 -7.31
CA GLU A 242 -37.72 15.49 -8.77
C GLU A 242 -36.36 14.95 -9.18
N LEU A 243 -36.23 14.21 -10.29
CA LEU A 243 -34.94 13.67 -10.75
C LEU A 243 -34.32 12.62 -9.81
N LEU A 244 -34.96 11.45 -9.64
CA LEU A 244 -34.42 10.42 -8.73
C LEU A 244 -33.07 9.86 -9.22
N THR A 245 -32.09 9.77 -8.31
CA THR A 245 -30.68 9.44 -8.61
C THR A 245 -30.27 8.04 -8.18
N PHE A 246 -31.01 7.37 -7.30
CA PHE A 246 -30.79 5.95 -7.01
C PHE A 246 -32.01 5.29 -6.38
N VAL A 247 -32.03 3.96 -6.38
CA VAL A 247 -32.99 3.15 -5.61
C VAL A 247 -32.30 1.96 -4.97
N ARG A 248 -32.58 1.68 -3.70
CA ARG A 248 -32.03 0.54 -2.97
C ARG A 248 -33.13 -0.18 -2.20
N ILE A 249 -33.20 -1.49 -2.35
CA ILE A 249 -34.09 -2.34 -1.55
C ILE A 249 -33.26 -2.96 -0.42
N SER A 250 -33.83 -3.03 0.79
CA SER A 250 -33.17 -3.62 1.95
C SER A 250 -32.97 -5.15 1.79
N PRO A 251 -32.00 -5.75 2.51
CA PRO A 251 -31.71 -7.19 2.48
C PRO A 251 -32.92 -8.11 2.75
N ASP A 252 -33.89 -7.64 3.53
CA ASP A 252 -35.12 -8.36 3.85
C ASP A 252 -36.26 -8.10 2.85
N GLY A 253 -36.03 -7.31 1.80
CA GLY A 253 -37.02 -6.94 0.79
C GLY A 253 -38.12 -5.99 1.29
N ARG A 254 -38.06 -5.55 2.56
CA ARG A 254 -39.14 -4.82 3.20
C ARG A 254 -39.08 -3.33 3.00
N TYR A 255 -37.90 -2.75 2.92
CA TYR A 255 -37.71 -1.31 2.88
C TYR A 255 -37.09 -0.87 1.56
N LEU A 256 -37.38 0.36 1.18
CA LEU A 256 -36.83 1.00 -0.01
C LEU A 256 -36.29 2.37 0.35
N LEU A 257 -35.10 2.68 -0.16
CA LEU A 257 -34.45 3.98 -0.04
C LEU A 257 -34.20 4.56 -1.43
N THR A 258 -34.53 5.84 -1.62
CA THR A 258 -34.25 6.58 -2.86
C THR A 258 -33.75 7.98 -2.54
N SER A 259 -33.16 8.66 -3.53
CA SER A 259 -32.77 10.06 -3.44
C SER A 259 -33.11 10.83 -4.71
N ASP A 260 -33.30 12.14 -4.58
CA ASP A 260 -33.31 13.13 -5.68
C ASP A 260 -31.97 13.89 -5.78
N GLY A 261 -30.94 13.40 -5.09
CA GLY A 261 -29.67 14.08 -4.88
C GLY A 261 -29.63 14.90 -3.59
N PHE A 262 -30.70 15.57 -3.14
CA PHE A 262 -30.64 16.44 -1.94
C PHE A 262 -31.43 15.89 -0.75
N LYS A 263 -32.36 14.99 -1.03
CA LYS A 263 -33.26 14.37 -0.06
C LYS A 263 -33.15 12.87 -0.18
N LEU A 264 -33.34 12.19 0.94
CA LEU A 264 -33.54 10.76 1.01
C LEU A 264 -34.99 10.50 1.39
N ALA A 265 -35.65 9.58 0.69
CA ALA A 265 -36.96 9.10 1.07
C ALA A 265 -36.91 7.60 1.37
N PHE A 266 -37.43 7.23 2.52
CA PHE A 266 -37.40 5.86 3.04
C PHE A 266 -38.82 5.30 3.17
N PHE A 267 -39.08 4.13 2.61
CA PHE A 267 -40.41 3.51 2.52
C PHE A 267 -40.45 2.14 3.18
N ASP A 268 -41.60 1.79 3.77
CA ASP A 268 -42.00 0.40 4.03
C ASP A 268 -42.77 -0.08 2.79
N LEU A 269 -42.29 -1.15 2.17
CA LEU A 269 -42.88 -1.78 0.97
C LEU A 269 -44.06 -2.71 1.31
N LYS A 270 -44.40 -2.92 2.59
CA LYS A 270 -45.66 -3.59 2.94
C LYS A 270 -46.84 -2.88 2.31
N ASN A 271 -47.82 -3.62 1.81
CA ASN A 271 -49.02 -3.04 1.21
C ASN A 271 -49.97 -2.52 2.32
N PRO A 272 -50.35 -1.22 2.32
CA PRO A 272 -50.00 -0.18 1.35
C PRO A 272 -48.62 0.43 1.59
N VAL A 273 -47.87 0.64 0.51
CA VAL A 273 -46.53 1.25 0.55
C VAL A 273 -46.60 2.60 1.27
N LYS A 274 -45.72 2.78 2.26
CA LYS A 274 -45.77 3.94 3.16
C LYS A 274 -44.42 4.63 3.23
N LEU A 275 -44.41 5.95 2.99
CA LEU A 275 -43.27 6.80 3.33
C LEU A 275 -43.11 6.84 4.86
N LEU A 276 -41.94 6.45 5.36
CA LEU A 276 -41.62 6.44 6.78
C LEU A 276 -41.01 7.76 7.23
N PHE A 277 -39.98 8.23 6.51
CA PHE A 277 -39.33 9.51 6.79
C PHE A 277 -38.62 10.05 5.54
N THR A 278 -38.29 11.34 5.59
CA THR A 278 -37.45 12.02 4.61
C THR A 278 -36.29 12.69 5.35
N VAL A 279 -35.07 12.54 4.84
CA VAL A 279 -33.90 13.28 5.30
C VAL A 279 -33.59 14.34 4.25
N VAL A 280 -33.31 15.58 4.68
CA VAL A 280 -32.96 16.69 3.77
C VAL A 280 -31.57 17.18 4.12
N GLN A 281 -30.69 17.26 3.13
CA GLN A 281 -29.36 17.82 3.27
C GLN A 281 -29.21 18.95 2.24
N THR A 282 -29.10 20.19 2.74
CA THR A 282 -29.11 21.39 1.87
C THR A 282 -27.73 21.78 1.37
N THR A 283 -26.68 21.15 1.88
CA THR A 283 -25.29 21.55 1.63
C THR A 283 -24.53 20.59 0.74
N ASP A 284 -25.10 19.43 0.39
CA ASP A 284 -24.43 18.33 -0.32
C ASP A 284 -25.43 17.54 -1.17
N THR A 285 -24.92 16.77 -2.12
CA THR A 285 -25.69 15.83 -2.93
C THR A 285 -25.33 14.38 -2.59
N TYR A 286 -26.33 13.57 -2.28
CA TYR A 286 -26.22 12.13 -2.15
C TYR A 286 -25.91 11.48 -3.49
N THR A 287 -24.88 10.64 -3.49
CA THR A 287 -24.37 9.97 -4.69
C THR A 287 -24.72 8.50 -4.75
N ASP A 288 -24.76 7.83 -3.60
CA ASP A 288 -25.11 6.41 -3.51
C ASP A 288 -25.53 6.07 -2.08
N ALA A 289 -26.17 4.92 -1.91
CA ALA A 289 -26.50 4.35 -0.61
C ALA A 289 -26.41 2.83 -0.63
N ALA A 290 -26.17 2.23 0.53
CA ALA A 290 -26.32 0.80 0.71
C ALA A 290 -26.83 0.45 2.10
N PHE A 291 -27.63 -0.61 2.16
CA PHE A 291 -28.04 -1.22 3.41
C PHE A 291 -26.95 -2.17 3.91
N SER A 292 -26.75 -2.21 5.23
CA SER A 292 -25.95 -3.26 5.84
C SER A 292 -26.68 -4.60 5.70
N PRO A 293 -25.99 -5.68 5.30
CA PRO A 293 -26.57 -7.03 5.22
C PRO A 293 -27.19 -7.52 6.53
N THR A 294 -26.74 -7.00 7.67
CA THR A 294 -27.30 -7.33 8.99
C THR A 294 -28.68 -6.70 9.22
N GLY A 295 -29.11 -5.76 8.36
CA GLY A 295 -30.37 -5.03 8.48
C GLY A 295 -30.41 -4.01 9.63
N ALA A 296 -29.27 -3.71 10.25
CA ALA A 296 -29.20 -2.81 11.40
C ALA A 296 -29.06 -1.33 11.02
N THR A 297 -28.38 -1.04 9.91
CA THR A 297 -28.01 0.31 9.48
C THR A 297 -28.03 0.44 7.97
N PHE A 298 -28.00 1.68 7.48
CA PHE A 298 -27.67 2.00 6.11
C PHE A 298 -26.65 3.14 6.04
N ALA A 299 -25.84 3.13 5.00
CA ALA A 299 -24.83 4.14 4.72
C ALA A 299 -25.22 4.92 3.48
N VAL A 300 -24.95 6.23 3.47
CA VAL A 300 -25.22 7.11 2.34
C VAL A 300 -23.98 7.94 2.07
N SER A 301 -23.51 7.91 0.82
CA SER A 301 -22.34 8.67 0.39
C SER A 301 -22.73 9.97 -0.29
N THR A 302 -21.80 10.92 -0.28
CA THR A 302 -22.04 12.26 -0.82
C THR A 302 -20.96 12.72 -1.81
N ALA A 303 -21.28 13.79 -2.54
CA ALA A 303 -20.37 14.41 -3.51
C ALA A 303 -19.21 15.17 -2.85
N TYR A 304 -19.24 15.47 -1.56
CA TYR A 304 -18.07 16.03 -0.84
C TYR A 304 -17.14 14.97 -0.25
N GLY A 305 -17.28 13.69 -0.62
CA GLY A 305 -16.34 12.66 -0.18
C GLY A 305 -16.62 12.12 1.23
N VAL A 306 -17.86 12.24 1.65
CA VAL A 306 -18.31 11.93 3.01
C VAL A 306 -19.34 10.80 2.98
N THR A 307 -19.37 9.97 4.02
CA THR A 307 -20.38 8.91 4.20
C THR A 307 -21.09 9.06 5.53
N ASP A 308 -22.40 9.23 5.50
CA ASP A 308 -23.26 9.29 6.68
C ASP A 308 -23.88 7.92 6.98
N LEU A 309 -23.83 7.51 8.24
CA LEU A 309 -24.45 6.28 8.75
C LEU A 309 -25.74 6.61 9.49
N TYR A 310 -26.78 5.84 9.20
CA TYR A 310 -28.11 5.96 9.80
C TYR A 310 -28.59 4.59 10.33
N ASP A 311 -29.43 4.62 11.36
CA ASP A 311 -30.23 3.44 11.71
C ASP A 311 -31.47 3.32 10.82
N MET A 312 -32.15 2.17 10.91
CA MET A 312 -33.36 1.89 10.12
C MET A 312 -34.57 2.76 10.51
N GLN A 313 -34.46 3.63 11.52
CA GLN A 313 -35.49 4.61 11.89
C GLN A 313 -35.17 6.02 11.36
N GLY A 314 -34.07 6.18 10.62
CA GLY A 314 -33.65 7.45 10.04
C GLY A 314 -32.87 8.34 11.01
N LYS A 315 -32.45 7.80 12.16
CA LYS A 315 -31.60 8.54 13.09
C LYS A 315 -30.18 8.56 12.53
N TYR A 316 -29.63 9.77 12.40
CA TYR A 316 -28.22 9.96 12.11
C TYR A 316 -27.36 9.39 13.25
N LEU A 317 -26.41 8.53 12.89
CA LEU A 317 -25.48 7.90 13.82
C LEU A 317 -24.14 8.62 13.83
N LYS A 318 -23.49 8.73 12.66
CA LYS A 318 -22.20 9.40 12.50
C LYS A 318 -21.87 9.67 11.04
N THR A 319 -20.98 10.63 10.82
CA THR A 319 -20.34 10.94 9.54
C THR A 319 -18.93 10.35 9.49
N LEU A 320 -18.57 9.73 8.37
CA LEU A 320 -17.22 9.25 8.05
C LEU A 320 -16.57 10.17 7.02
N TYR A 321 -15.40 10.70 7.38
CA TYR A 321 -14.59 11.54 6.54
C TYR A 321 -13.36 10.76 6.08
N GLY A 322 -13.09 10.72 4.78
CA GLY A 322 -11.91 10.03 4.25
C GLY A 322 -11.56 10.37 2.81
N HIS A 323 -12.56 10.60 1.95
CA HIS A 323 -12.30 10.92 0.55
C HIS A 323 -12.11 12.43 0.35
N GLY A 324 -11.19 12.77 -0.56
CA GLY A 324 -10.91 14.17 -0.94
C GLY A 324 -11.73 14.65 -2.15
N ALA A 325 -12.62 13.82 -2.67
CA ALA A 325 -13.42 14.07 -3.86
C ALA A 325 -14.73 13.25 -3.80
N PRO A 326 -15.70 13.47 -4.72
CA PRO A 326 -16.98 12.77 -4.72
C PRO A 326 -16.85 11.25 -4.62
N ILE A 327 -17.58 10.65 -3.67
CA ILE A 327 -17.77 9.20 -3.63
C ILE A 327 -18.77 8.85 -4.72
N ARG A 328 -18.44 7.88 -5.57
CA ARG A 328 -19.30 7.42 -6.67
C ARG A 328 -20.03 6.13 -6.35
N HIS A 329 -19.50 5.33 -5.43
CA HIS A 329 -20.12 4.05 -5.08
C HIS A 329 -19.81 3.64 -3.64
N LEU A 330 -20.77 2.94 -3.04
CA LEU A 330 -20.67 2.36 -1.71
C LEU A 330 -21.19 0.92 -1.69
N ALA A 331 -20.43 -0.01 -1.09
CA ALA A 331 -20.87 -1.39 -0.93
C ALA A 331 -20.45 -2.00 0.40
N PHE A 332 -21.37 -2.71 1.06
CA PHE A 332 -21.03 -3.55 2.21
C PHE A 332 -20.38 -4.86 1.78
N SER A 333 -19.51 -5.37 2.66
CA SER A 333 -19.02 -6.75 2.62
C SER A 333 -20.17 -7.73 2.91
N PRO A 334 -20.13 -8.97 2.39
CA PRO A 334 -21.20 -9.95 2.58
C PRO A 334 -21.53 -10.27 4.05
N ASP A 335 -20.51 -10.27 4.92
CA ASP A 335 -20.70 -10.50 6.36
C ASP A 335 -21.14 -9.24 7.14
N GLY A 336 -21.25 -8.10 6.46
CA GLY A 336 -21.68 -6.82 7.00
C GLY A 336 -20.70 -6.16 7.98
N LYS A 337 -19.49 -6.73 8.19
CA LYS A 337 -18.50 -6.16 9.12
C LYS A 337 -17.73 -5.00 8.55
N TYR A 338 -17.63 -4.92 7.23
CA TYR A 338 -16.94 -3.86 6.52
C TYR A 338 -17.81 -3.26 5.42
N PHE A 339 -17.45 -2.07 4.96
CA PHE A 339 -17.92 -1.54 3.70
C PHE A 339 -16.81 -0.78 2.97
N VAL A 340 -16.96 -0.63 1.66
CA VAL A 340 -16.01 0.03 0.78
C VAL A 340 -16.66 1.24 0.13
N THR A 341 -15.92 2.35 0.06
CA THR A 341 -16.28 3.55 -0.70
C THR A 341 -15.32 3.72 -1.85
N ALA A 342 -15.81 4.06 -3.04
CA ALA A 342 -15.00 4.34 -4.23
C ALA A 342 -15.18 5.79 -4.66
N ALA A 343 -14.10 6.53 -4.91
CA ALA A 343 -14.21 7.96 -5.17
C ALA A 343 -13.40 8.47 -6.36
N ALA A 344 -13.76 9.69 -6.77
CA ALA A 344 -13.08 10.43 -7.82
C ALA A 344 -11.65 10.85 -7.46
N ASP A 345 -11.23 10.70 -6.20
CA ASP A 345 -9.86 10.94 -5.74
C ASP A 345 -8.89 9.79 -6.08
N LYS A 346 -9.36 8.83 -6.89
CA LYS A 346 -8.60 7.69 -7.41
C LYS A 346 -8.33 6.61 -6.35
N THR A 347 -9.04 6.66 -5.23
CA THR A 347 -8.91 5.69 -4.15
C THR A 347 -10.23 5.00 -3.85
N ALA A 348 -10.13 3.80 -3.30
CA ALA A 348 -11.21 3.19 -2.53
C ALA A 348 -10.78 3.05 -1.07
N ILE A 349 -11.70 3.25 -0.13
CA ILE A 349 -11.43 3.13 1.30
C ILE A 349 -12.30 2.01 1.88
N ILE A 350 -11.70 1.15 2.71
CA ILE A 350 -12.40 0.13 3.46
C ILE A 350 -12.58 0.59 4.89
N TRP A 351 -13.82 0.49 5.37
CA TRP A 351 -14.26 0.93 6.68
C TRP A 351 -14.73 -0.24 7.51
N ASP A 352 -14.49 -0.18 8.82
CA ASP A 352 -15.20 -0.99 9.80
C ASP A 352 -16.65 -0.51 9.89
N ALA A 353 -17.63 -1.40 9.66
CA ALA A 353 -19.04 -1.05 9.66
C ALA A 353 -19.56 -0.70 11.07
N ALA A 354 -19.00 -1.32 12.11
CA ALA A 354 -19.47 -1.14 13.48
C ALA A 354 -18.89 0.13 14.11
N SER A 355 -17.57 0.33 14.00
CA SER A 355 -16.91 1.51 14.56
C SER A 355 -16.88 2.71 13.60
N GLY A 356 -17.06 2.48 12.29
CA GLY A 356 -16.88 3.50 11.26
C GLY A 356 -15.45 4.02 11.22
N THR A 357 -14.46 3.15 11.43
CA THR A 357 -13.04 3.49 11.38
C THR A 357 -12.44 3.04 10.06
N LEU A 358 -11.52 3.83 9.52
CA LEU A 358 -10.77 3.46 8.31
C LEU A 358 -9.88 2.25 8.62
N LYS A 359 -9.98 1.19 7.81
CA LYS A 359 -9.12 0.00 7.90
C LYS A 359 -7.98 0.02 6.91
N THR A 360 -8.25 0.37 5.66
CA THR A 360 -7.23 0.43 4.61
C THR A 360 -7.67 1.34 3.46
N VAL A 361 -6.69 1.82 2.68
CA VAL A 361 -6.90 2.62 1.48
C VAL A 361 -6.30 1.89 0.27
N LEU A 362 -7.12 1.62 -0.73
CA LEU A 362 -6.77 1.01 -2.00
C LEU A 362 -6.31 2.12 -2.96
N ARG A 363 -4.99 2.25 -3.15
CA ARG A 363 -4.37 3.26 -4.01
C ARG A 363 -3.73 2.62 -5.24
N GLY A 364 -3.80 3.25 -6.41
CA GLY A 364 -3.05 2.76 -7.57
C GLY A 364 -3.71 3.01 -8.91
N HIS A 365 -5.03 3.24 -8.93
CA HIS A 365 -5.70 3.72 -10.13
C HIS A 365 -5.16 5.10 -10.53
N LYS A 366 -5.05 5.34 -11.83
CA LYS A 366 -4.48 6.58 -12.38
C LYS A 366 -5.54 7.67 -12.59
N ALA A 367 -6.81 7.29 -12.52
CA ALA A 367 -7.97 8.15 -12.75
C ALA A 367 -9.09 7.81 -11.73
N PRO A 368 -10.17 8.62 -11.66
CA PRO A 368 -11.33 8.39 -10.80
C PRO A 368 -11.83 6.94 -10.78
N LEU A 369 -12.27 6.46 -9.61
CA LEU A 369 -13.00 5.19 -9.51
C LEU A 369 -14.49 5.44 -9.70
N TYR A 370 -15.16 4.51 -10.35
CA TYR A 370 -16.61 4.51 -10.51
C TYR A 370 -17.29 3.51 -9.59
N HIS A 371 -16.68 2.35 -9.36
CA HIS A 371 -17.28 1.30 -8.55
C HIS A 371 -16.24 0.61 -7.68
N ALA A 372 -16.69 0.11 -6.52
CA ALA A 372 -15.95 -0.85 -5.71
C ALA A 372 -16.90 -1.82 -5.00
N ARG A 373 -16.53 -3.10 -4.91
CA ARG A 373 -17.32 -4.14 -4.22
C ARG A 373 -16.44 -5.23 -3.64
N PHE A 374 -16.87 -5.85 -2.55
CA PHE A 374 -16.26 -7.07 -2.03
C PHE A 374 -16.63 -8.30 -2.87
N SER A 375 -15.71 -9.26 -2.95
CA SER A 375 -16.02 -10.63 -3.36
C SER A 375 -16.96 -11.30 -2.35
N TYR A 376 -17.64 -12.37 -2.76
CA TYR A 376 -18.60 -13.08 -1.91
C TYR A 376 -17.97 -13.69 -0.65
N ASP A 377 -16.71 -14.11 -0.73
CA ASP A 377 -15.93 -14.58 0.43
C ASP A 377 -15.39 -13.43 1.31
N GLY A 378 -15.49 -12.17 0.86
CA GLY A 378 -14.97 -11.00 1.55
C GLY A 378 -13.44 -10.89 1.56
N GLU A 379 -12.72 -11.77 0.86
CA GLU A 379 -11.24 -11.78 0.83
C GLU A 379 -10.68 -10.71 -0.11
N TYR A 380 -11.42 -10.38 -1.16
CA TYR A 380 -10.99 -9.40 -2.15
C TYR A 380 -11.95 -8.22 -2.22
N VAL A 381 -11.41 -7.08 -2.65
CA VAL A 381 -12.20 -5.96 -3.17
C VAL A 381 -11.88 -5.83 -4.63
N LEU A 382 -12.87 -5.51 -5.45
CA LEU A 382 -12.64 -5.19 -6.83
C LEU A 382 -13.10 -3.76 -7.13
N THR A 383 -12.32 -3.04 -7.93
CA THR A 383 -12.58 -1.65 -8.32
C THR A 383 -12.57 -1.47 -9.83
N THR A 384 -13.32 -0.50 -10.33
CA THR A 384 -13.31 -0.08 -11.74
C THR A 384 -13.04 1.42 -11.84
N SER A 385 -12.31 1.84 -12.87
CA SER A 385 -11.82 3.22 -13.01
C SER A 385 -11.86 3.73 -14.44
N GLU A 386 -11.97 5.06 -14.54
CA GLU A 386 -11.79 5.82 -15.79
C GLU A 386 -10.41 5.58 -16.44
N ASP A 387 -9.44 5.03 -15.71
CA ASP A 387 -8.12 4.68 -16.26
C ASP A 387 -8.16 3.47 -17.22
N GLY A 388 -9.36 2.94 -17.49
CA GLY A 388 -9.59 1.83 -18.40
C GLY A 388 -9.28 0.48 -17.76
N THR A 389 -9.18 0.39 -16.43
CA THR A 389 -8.88 -0.87 -15.74
C THR A 389 -9.92 -1.25 -14.69
N ALA A 390 -10.17 -2.55 -14.58
CA ALA A 390 -10.74 -3.19 -13.40
C ALA A 390 -9.62 -3.88 -12.61
N ARG A 391 -9.60 -3.72 -11.28
CA ARG A 391 -8.52 -4.25 -10.43
C ARG A 391 -9.06 -5.03 -9.25
N LEU A 392 -8.47 -6.19 -8.98
CA LEU A 392 -8.77 -7.06 -7.86
C LEU A 392 -7.71 -6.87 -6.77
N TRP A 393 -8.13 -6.54 -5.56
CA TRP A 393 -7.31 -6.17 -4.41
C TRP A 393 -7.40 -7.25 -3.34
N ASN A 394 -6.27 -7.79 -2.91
CA ASN A 394 -6.22 -8.48 -1.62
C ASN A 394 -6.09 -7.41 -0.53
N TRP A 395 -7.23 -6.96 -0.02
CA TRP A 395 -7.27 -5.77 0.82
C TRP A 395 -6.71 -5.99 2.24
N LYS A 396 -6.58 -7.26 2.67
CA LYS A 396 -6.02 -7.65 3.97
C LYS A 396 -4.50 -7.81 3.94
N SER A 397 -3.87 -7.89 2.77
CA SER A 397 -2.43 -8.15 2.63
C SER A 397 -1.52 -6.93 2.88
N GLY A 398 -2.07 -5.78 3.29
CA GLY A 398 -1.34 -4.51 3.44
C GLY A 398 -0.67 -4.26 4.80
N LYS A 399 -0.50 -5.27 5.66
CA LYS A 399 0.10 -5.08 6.99
C LYS A 399 1.63 -5.04 6.89
N ILE A 400 2.21 -3.85 7.01
CA ILE A 400 3.65 -3.67 7.22
C ILE A 400 3.96 -3.85 8.70
N ASN A 401 4.92 -4.70 9.04
CA ASN A 401 5.44 -4.81 10.41
C ASN A 401 6.75 -4.04 10.54
N ARG A 402 6.78 -3.04 11.42
CA ARG A 402 8.00 -2.36 11.86
C ARG A 402 8.52 -3.05 13.12
N LEU A 403 9.81 -3.38 13.16
CA LEU A 403 10.35 -4.20 14.26
C LEU A 403 10.64 -3.42 15.55
N ALA A 404 11.04 -2.15 15.47
CA ALA A 404 11.51 -1.37 16.62
C ALA A 404 11.12 0.11 16.51
N ASP A 405 10.79 0.72 17.65
CA ASP A 405 10.41 2.15 17.70
C ASP A 405 11.58 3.12 17.90
N ASN A 406 12.70 2.64 18.41
CA ASN A 406 13.89 3.45 18.64
C ASN A 406 14.74 3.58 17.37
N ALA A 407 15.61 4.60 17.33
CA ALA A 407 16.63 4.72 16.29
C ALA A 407 17.55 3.49 16.34
N VAL A 408 17.63 2.78 15.23
CA VAL A 408 18.48 1.59 15.08
C VAL A 408 19.84 2.06 14.56
N SER A 409 20.92 1.75 15.29
CA SER A 409 22.27 2.08 14.84
C SER A 409 22.79 1.08 13.82
N GLN A 410 22.39 -0.19 13.92
CA GLN A 410 22.74 -1.25 12.97
C GLN A 410 21.61 -2.28 12.84
N THR A 411 21.40 -2.75 11.60
CA THR A 411 20.58 -3.94 11.31
C THR A 411 21.45 -4.97 10.59
N VAL A 412 21.37 -6.22 11.03
CA VAL A 412 22.01 -7.36 10.39
C VAL A 412 21.00 -8.49 10.30
N PHE A 413 20.96 -9.14 9.14
CA PHE A 413 20.22 -10.39 8.98
C PHE A 413 21.08 -11.54 9.47
N SER A 414 20.52 -12.40 10.32
CA SER A 414 21.28 -13.50 10.90
C SER A 414 21.76 -14.46 9.80
N PRO A 415 22.92 -15.12 9.98
CA PRO A 415 23.42 -16.10 9.00
C PRO A 415 22.49 -17.30 8.79
N ASP A 416 21.59 -17.58 9.75
CA ASP A 416 20.54 -18.61 9.60
C ASP A 416 19.36 -18.16 8.70
N GLU A 417 19.28 -16.85 8.39
CA GLU A 417 18.21 -16.19 7.62
C GLU A 417 16.78 -16.38 8.16
N GLN A 418 16.67 -16.80 9.42
CA GLN A 418 15.40 -16.95 10.13
C GLN A 418 15.13 -15.78 11.08
N HIS A 419 16.14 -14.93 11.31
CA HIS A 419 16.07 -13.86 12.28
C HIS A 419 16.61 -12.54 11.73
N ILE A 420 16.16 -11.46 12.37
CA ILE A 420 16.62 -10.11 12.10
C ILE A 420 17.22 -9.59 13.40
N ILE A 421 18.40 -8.99 13.32
CA ILE A 421 19.12 -8.47 14.48
C ILE A 421 19.16 -6.95 14.33
N THR A 422 18.65 -6.24 15.33
CA THR A 422 18.70 -4.77 15.39
C THR A 422 19.44 -4.33 16.63
N THR A 423 20.36 -3.39 16.51
CA THR A 423 21.06 -2.79 17.64
C THR A 423 20.71 -1.31 17.69
N ASP A 424 20.31 -0.81 18.86
CA ASP A 424 20.03 0.62 19.04
C ASP A 424 21.30 1.43 19.38
N THR A 425 21.16 2.75 19.54
CA THR A 425 22.27 3.65 19.88
C THR A 425 22.83 3.43 21.30
N THR A 426 22.15 2.65 22.14
CA THR A 426 22.59 2.28 23.49
C THR A 426 23.27 0.90 23.54
N HIS A 427 23.48 0.29 22.36
CA HIS A 427 24.01 -1.05 22.17
C HIS A 427 23.12 -2.16 22.75
N LEU A 428 21.81 -1.88 22.85
CA LEU A 428 20.82 -2.92 23.12
C LEU A 428 20.50 -3.62 21.79
N THR A 429 20.90 -4.88 21.70
CA THR A 429 20.70 -5.73 20.53
C THR A 429 19.48 -6.61 20.76
N LYS A 430 18.56 -6.60 19.80
CA LYS A 430 17.33 -7.37 19.77
C LYS A 430 17.33 -8.32 18.58
N VAL A 431 16.87 -9.54 18.82
CA VAL A 431 16.69 -10.57 17.79
C VAL A 431 15.19 -10.75 17.58
N TRP A 432 14.76 -10.67 16.33
CA TRP A 432 13.35 -10.75 15.92
C TRP A 432 13.17 -11.93 14.98
N ASN A 433 11.97 -12.50 14.98
CA ASN A 433 11.54 -13.37 13.89
C ASN A 433 10.83 -12.56 12.79
N TRP A 434 10.59 -13.20 11.65
CA TRP A 434 9.94 -12.60 10.48
C TRP A 434 8.46 -12.21 10.68
N ASN A 435 7.83 -12.63 11.78
CA ASN A 435 6.47 -12.20 12.14
C ASN A 435 6.47 -10.91 12.98
N GLY A 436 7.65 -10.36 13.30
CA GLY A 436 7.81 -9.17 14.12
C GLY A 436 7.86 -9.44 15.63
N ASN A 437 7.92 -10.70 16.05
CA ASN A 437 8.01 -11.04 17.47
C ASN A 437 9.47 -10.99 17.94
N LEU A 438 9.67 -10.43 19.13
CA LEU A 438 10.96 -10.40 19.80
C LEU A 438 11.31 -11.82 20.29
N VAL A 439 12.46 -12.32 19.86
CA VAL A 439 13.02 -13.64 20.23
C VAL A 439 14.03 -13.51 21.35
N ASN A 440 14.90 -12.50 21.31
CA ASN A 440 15.93 -12.29 22.33
C ASN A 440 16.31 -10.80 22.48
N THR A 441 16.88 -10.42 23.62
CA THR A 441 17.42 -9.08 23.89
C THR A 441 18.65 -9.16 24.77
N LEU A 442 19.71 -8.46 24.39
CA LEU A 442 20.99 -8.47 25.10
C LEU A 442 21.80 -7.19 24.82
N LYS A 443 22.72 -6.86 25.72
CA LYS A 443 23.61 -5.70 25.57
C LYS A 443 24.95 -6.15 24.99
N THR A 444 25.31 -5.61 23.83
CA THR A 444 26.53 -6.00 23.11
C THR A 444 27.67 -4.99 23.31
N PRO A 445 28.92 -5.36 23.03
CA PRO A 445 30.03 -4.40 23.02
C PRO A 445 29.76 -3.19 22.12
N ALA A 446 30.22 -2.01 22.54
CA ALA A 446 29.95 -0.75 21.85
C ALA A 446 30.55 -0.65 20.44
N ASN A 447 31.62 -1.41 20.19
CA ASN A 447 32.38 -1.46 18.94
C ASN A 447 32.15 -2.76 18.15
N ALA A 448 30.99 -3.40 18.32
CA ALA A 448 30.61 -4.55 17.51
C ALA A 448 30.44 -4.12 16.04
N VAL A 449 31.00 -4.92 15.13
CA VAL A 449 31.00 -4.68 13.67
C VAL A 449 30.27 -5.78 12.90
N ALA A 450 30.02 -6.94 13.53
CA ALA A 450 29.27 -8.04 12.93
C ALA A 450 28.52 -8.84 13.99
N TYR A 451 27.41 -9.46 13.57
CA TYR A 451 26.49 -10.21 14.40
C TYR A 451 26.14 -11.53 13.72
N ALA A 452 26.02 -12.60 14.50
CA ALA A 452 25.57 -13.89 14.02
C ALA A 452 24.71 -14.58 15.07
N TYR A 453 23.49 -14.95 14.72
CA TYR A 453 22.62 -15.74 15.58
C TYR A 453 22.58 -17.19 15.07
N TYR A 454 22.88 -18.13 15.97
CA TYR A 454 22.73 -19.57 15.72
C TYR A 454 21.75 -20.16 16.75
N PRO A 455 20.61 -20.72 16.30
CA PRO A 455 19.66 -21.37 17.19
C PRO A 455 20.28 -22.55 17.94
N PRO A 456 19.87 -22.83 19.20
CA PRO A 456 18.68 -22.29 19.87
C PRO A 456 18.87 -20.98 20.67
N ALA A 457 20.09 -20.44 20.86
CA ALA A 457 20.25 -19.17 21.60
C ALA A 457 21.61 -18.45 21.46
N GLN A 458 22.54 -18.89 20.61
CA GLN A 458 23.90 -18.33 20.62
C GLN A 458 24.01 -17.14 19.67
N LEU A 459 23.81 -15.93 20.19
CA LEU A 459 24.24 -14.72 19.48
C LEU A 459 25.75 -14.54 19.68
N PHE A 460 26.47 -14.43 18.58
CA PHE A 460 27.86 -14.02 18.54
C PHE A 460 27.98 -12.61 17.99
N THR A 461 28.88 -11.83 18.58
CA THR A 461 29.27 -10.53 18.03
C THR A 461 30.77 -10.49 17.81
N ALA A 462 31.20 -9.88 16.70
CA ALA A 462 32.61 -9.61 16.47
C ALA A 462 32.90 -8.12 16.71
N THR A 463 34.00 -7.85 17.40
CA THR A 463 34.59 -6.52 17.54
C THR A 463 35.96 -6.54 16.90
N GLN A 464 36.33 -5.49 16.17
CA GLN A 464 37.68 -5.34 15.64
C GLN A 464 38.45 -4.22 16.34
N ASN A 465 39.72 -4.49 16.61
CA ASN A 465 40.73 -3.48 16.93
C ASN A 465 41.73 -3.40 15.76
N ASN A 466 42.77 -2.58 15.86
CA ASN A 466 43.68 -2.31 14.73
C ASN A 466 44.39 -3.56 14.15
N TYR A 467 44.42 -4.71 14.84
CA TYR A 467 45.17 -5.92 14.40
C TYR A 467 44.50 -7.27 14.70
N GLU A 468 43.38 -7.25 15.44
CA GLU A 468 42.74 -8.45 15.97
C GLU A 468 41.21 -8.34 15.89
N THR A 469 40.58 -9.48 15.63
CA THR A 469 39.13 -9.65 15.72
C THR A 469 38.82 -10.48 16.96
N LEU A 470 38.00 -9.93 17.86
CA LEU A 470 37.50 -10.64 19.04
C LEU A 470 36.06 -11.06 18.80
N VAL A 471 35.72 -12.30 19.15
CA VAL A 471 34.35 -12.81 19.08
C VAL A 471 33.83 -13.02 20.49
N TRP A 472 32.62 -12.55 20.73
CA TRP A 472 31.92 -12.59 22.02
C TRP A 472 30.65 -13.42 21.87
N ASN A 473 30.28 -14.14 22.92
CA ASN A 473 28.99 -14.85 22.98
C ASN A 473 27.88 -13.97 23.60
N ASP A 474 26.68 -14.55 23.71
CA ASP A 474 25.46 -13.97 24.27
C ASP A 474 25.58 -13.54 25.74
N GLN A 475 26.54 -14.11 26.49
CA GLN A 475 26.90 -13.74 27.85
C GLN A 475 27.92 -12.59 27.93
N ASN A 476 28.25 -11.97 26.79
CA ASN A 476 29.29 -10.95 26.65
C ASN A 476 30.69 -11.46 27.10
N LYS A 477 30.93 -12.77 26.97
CA LYS A 477 32.23 -13.39 27.23
C LYS A 477 32.97 -13.54 25.91
N GLN A 478 34.24 -13.13 25.89
CA GLN A 478 35.14 -13.39 24.77
C GLN A 478 35.33 -14.91 24.62
N VAL A 479 35.05 -15.42 23.42
CA VAL A 479 35.19 -16.85 23.05
C VAL A 479 36.30 -17.08 22.04
N LEU A 480 36.63 -16.10 21.20
CA LEU A 480 37.73 -16.20 20.23
C LEU A 480 38.53 -14.90 20.14
N SER A 481 39.81 -15.05 19.79
CA SER A 481 40.74 -13.99 19.44
C SER A 481 41.44 -14.41 18.14
N LEU A 482 41.26 -13.62 17.09
CA LEU A 482 41.75 -13.91 15.74
C LEU A 482 42.80 -12.86 15.38
N GLN A 483 44.08 -13.25 15.41
CA GLN A 483 45.21 -12.34 15.23
C GLN A 483 45.82 -12.44 13.84
N GLY A 484 45.92 -11.33 13.13
CA GLY A 484 46.60 -11.31 11.83
C GLY A 484 46.17 -10.22 10.85
N ASN A 485 45.30 -9.28 11.24
CA ASN A 485 44.93 -8.17 10.35
C ASN A 485 46.15 -7.26 10.15
N SER A 486 46.44 -6.88 8.90
CA SER A 486 47.61 -6.02 8.60
C SER A 486 47.35 -4.53 8.86
N ALA A 487 46.08 -4.18 9.09
CA ALA A 487 45.60 -2.85 9.41
C ALA A 487 44.26 -2.94 10.14
N LYS A 488 43.70 -1.77 10.50
CA LYS A 488 42.36 -1.68 11.09
C LYS A 488 41.35 -2.38 10.17
N GLY A 489 40.89 -3.55 10.62
CA GLY A 489 39.79 -4.27 10.00
C GLY A 489 38.49 -3.57 10.36
N TYR A 490 37.57 -3.54 9.41
CA TYR A 490 36.20 -3.08 9.64
C TYR A 490 35.15 -4.14 9.34
N ASN A 491 35.53 -5.27 8.73
CA ASN A 491 34.58 -6.24 8.22
C ASN A 491 34.86 -7.65 8.73
N VAL A 492 33.80 -8.26 9.26
CA VAL A 492 33.76 -9.66 9.69
C VAL A 492 32.47 -10.27 9.16
N TRP A 493 32.56 -11.45 8.56
CA TRP A 493 31.42 -12.21 8.07
C TRP A 493 31.44 -13.61 8.65
N PHE A 494 30.28 -14.06 9.12
CA PHE A 494 30.09 -15.37 9.69
C PHE A 494 29.45 -16.31 8.67
N SER A 495 29.91 -17.56 8.60
CA SER A 495 29.30 -18.57 7.72
C SER A 495 27.91 -19.00 8.22
N PRO A 496 26.94 -19.30 7.34
CA PRO A 496 25.59 -19.72 7.71
C PRO A 496 25.49 -20.89 8.70
N LYS A 497 26.43 -21.85 8.65
CA LYS A 497 26.39 -23.07 9.50
C LYS A 497 27.40 -23.08 10.66
N GLN A 498 27.85 -21.91 11.11
CA GLN A 498 28.85 -21.79 12.19
C GLN A 498 30.11 -22.66 11.95
N THR A 499 30.65 -22.63 10.73
CA THR A 499 31.84 -23.40 10.34
C THR A 499 33.08 -22.54 10.18
N HIS A 500 32.90 -21.32 9.66
CA HIS A 500 34.00 -20.43 9.31
C HIS A 500 33.70 -18.98 9.71
N ILE A 501 34.77 -18.21 9.89
CA ILE A 501 34.74 -16.75 10.05
C ILE A 501 35.64 -16.16 8.96
N PHE A 502 35.14 -15.15 8.25
CA PHE A 502 35.90 -14.41 7.24
C PHE A 502 36.17 -13.00 7.74
N THR A 503 37.42 -12.57 7.69
CA THR A 503 37.84 -11.24 8.14
C THR A 503 38.62 -10.55 7.02
N ALA A 504 38.39 -9.25 6.81
CA ALA A 504 39.16 -8.46 5.87
C ALA A 504 39.60 -7.12 6.45
N ASP A 505 40.74 -6.63 5.99
CA ASP A 505 41.25 -5.30 6.31
C ASP A 505 40.94 -4.26 5.22
N GLN A 506 41.22 -3.00 5.53
CA GLN A 506 40.98 -1.86 4.63
C GLN A 506 41.80 -1.89 3.33
N TYR A 507 42.82 -2.76 3.23
CA TYR A 507 43.66 -2.89 2.03
C TYR A 507 43.26 -4.08 1.16
N GLY A 508 42.19 -4.79 1.52
CA GLY A 508 41.70 -5.94 0.76
C GLY A 508 42.39 -7.26 1.10
N ASN A 509 43.22 -7.31 2.15
CA ASN A 509 43.74 -8.60 2.64
C ASN A 509 42.67 -9.31 3.47
N ALA A 510 42.53 -10.61 3.24
CA ALA A 510 41.48 -11.41 3.80
C ALA A 510 42.00 -12.70 4.43
N GLN A 511 41.29 -13.17 5.46
CA GLN A 511 41.64 -14.37 6.22
C GLN A 511 40.38 -15.19 6.51
N ILE A 512 40.56 -16.51 6.52
CA ILE A 512 39.52 -17.50 6.85
C ILE A 512 39.96 -18.24 8.11
N TRP A 513 39.03 -18.38 9.06
CA TRP A 513 39.26 -18.98 10.37
C TRP A 513 38.24 -20.08 10.64
N ASP A 514 38.63 -21.07 11.44
CA ASP A 514 37.69 -22.00 12.09
C ASP A 514 37.20 -21.44 13.44
N TRP A 515 36.24 -22.13 14.06
CA TRP A 515 35.71 -21.77 15.38
C TRP A 515 36.59 -22.20 16.56
N ASN A 516 37.78 -22.75 16.30
CA ASN A 516 38.82 -22.97 17.32
C ASN A 516 39.86 -21.84 17.33
N GLY A 517 39.76 -20.88 16.40
CA GLY A 517 40.70 -19.77 16.25
C GLY A 517 41.90 -20.08 15.33
N ASN A 518 41.89 -21.22 14.63
CA ASN A 518 42.94 -21.55 13.68
C ASN A 518 42.72 -20.79 12.37
N ARG A 519 43.80 -20.20 11.83
CA ARG A 519 43.79 -19.59 10.50
C ARG A 519 43.90 -20.69 9.44
N LEU A 520 42.88 -20.81 8.60
CA LEU A 520 42.83 -21.78 7.51
C LEU A 520 43.44 -21.22 6.22
N ALA A 521 43.23 -19.94 5.94
CA ALA A 521 43.77 -19.27 4.76
C ALA A 521 44.05 -17.79 5.03
N ALA A 522 45.03 -17.23 4.32
CA ALA A 522 45.35 -15.80 4.30
C ALA A 522 45.77 -15.41 2.87
N PHE A 523 45.13 -14.40 2.30
CA PHE A 523 45.32 -14.02 0.90
C PHE A 523 44.95 -12.55 0.65
N SER A 524 45.52 -11.96 -0.40
CA SER A 524 45.12 -10.64 -0.87
C SER A 524 43.91 -10.79 -1.78
N ALA A 525 42.71 -10.55 -1.23
CA ALA A 525 41.47 -10.75 -1.97
C ALA A 525 41.29 -9.68 -3.05
N HIS A 526 41.46 -8.42 -2.68
CA HIS A 526 41.24 -7.28 -3.55
C HIS A 526 42.37 -6.26 -3.40
N THR A 527 42.48 -5.33 -4.35
CA THR A 527 43.47 -4.23 -4.27
C THR A 527 42.96 -3.04 -3.46
N ASP A 528 41.71 -3.10 -3.01
CA ASP A 528 41.02 -2.07 -2.23
C ASP A 528 40.01 -2.73 -1.26
N TRP A 529 39.44 -1.93 -0.36
CA TRP A 529 38.52 -2.37 0.69
C TRP A 529 37.33 -3.15 0.12
N LEU A 530 37.06 -4.33 0.70
CA LEU A 530 35.84 -5.08 0.47
C LEU A 530 34.60 -4.35 0.99
N THR A 531 33.62 -4.13 0.14
CA THR A 531 32.30 -3.60 0.52
C THR A 531 31.36 -4.70 1.01
N ASN A 532 31.57 -5.93 0.53
CA ASN A 532 30.73 -7.06 0.90
C ASN A 532 31.44 -8.40 0.75
N ALA A 533 31.02 -9.40 1.53
CA ALA A 533 31.35 -10.80 1.31
C ALA A 533 30.17 -11.69 1.68
N ALA A 534 30.01 -12.79 0.96
CA ALA A 534 28.98 -13.78 1.20
C ALA A 534 29.58 -15.18 1.16
N PHE A 535 29.25 -16.00 2.14
CA PHE A 535 29.46 -17.44 2.05
C PHE A 535 28.34 -18.07 1.23
N SER A 536 28.68 -19.04 0.39
CA SER A 536 27.71 -19.93 -0.23
C SER A 536 27.00 -20.80 0.83
N HIS A 537 25.72 -21.14 0.65
CA HIS A 537 24.94 -21.94 1.61
C HIS A 537 25.47 -23.37 1.80
N ASN A 538 26.22 -23.88 0.83
CA ASN A 538 26.93 -25.15 0.93
C ASN A 538 28.28 -25.05 1.69
N ASN A 539 28.68 -23.84 2.11
CA ASN A 539 29.96 -23.50 2.75
C ASN A 539 31.20 -23.97 1.98
N LYS A 540 31.17 -23.99 0.65
CA LYS A 540 32.36 -24.34 -0.16
C LYS A 540 33.09 -23.13 -0.71
N TYR A 541 32.36 -22.04 -0.91
CA TYR A 541 32.83 -20.84 -1.59
C TYR A 541 32.53 -19.57 -0.80
N ILE A 542 33.35 -18.55 -1.05
CA ILE A 542 33.14 -17.16 -0.61
C ILE A 542 33.15 -16.27 -1.84
N ALA A 543 32.17 -15.39 -1.96
CA ALA A 543 32.17 -14.32 -2.94
C ALA A 543 32.47 -12.99 -2.24
N THR A 544 33.33 -12.17 -2.82
CA THR A 544 33.74 -10.86 -2.28
C THR A 544 33.45 -9.77 -3.31
N ALA A 545 33.08 -8.58 -2.84
CA ALA A 545 32.85 -7.37 -3.63
C ALA A 545 33.69 -6.23 -3.07
N SER A 546 34.23 -5.35 -3.93
CA SER A 546 35.20 -4.33 -3.51
C SER A 546 35.01 -2.97 -4.19
N PHE A 547 35.63 -1.96 -3.58
CA PHE A 547 35.90 -0.65 -4.17
C PHE A 547 36.69 -0.72 -5.48
N ASP A 548 37.47 -1.79 -5.70
CA ASP A 548 38.27 -2.01 -6.92
C ASP A 548 37.45 -2.33 -8.19
N HIS A 549 36.12 -2.21 -8.11
CA HIS A 549 35.16 -2.44 -9.19
C HIS A 549 35.02 -3.89 -9.64
N THR A 550 35.55 -4.84 -8.86
CA THR A 550 35.41 -6.27 -9.14
C THR A 550 34.70 -7.00 -8.00
N ALA A 551 34.02 -8.08 -8.35
CA ALA A 551 33.73 -9.16 -7.42
C ALA A 551 34.66 -10.34 -7.72
N LYS A 552 34.94 -11.18 -6.72
CA LYS A 552 35.76 -12.38 -6.86
C LYS A 552 35.15 -13.55 -6.13
N LEU A 553 35.41 -14.74 -6.64
CA LEU A 553 34.98 -16.01 -6.07
C LEU A 553 36.19 -16.79 -5.57
N TRP A 554 36.09 -17.33 -4.37
CA TRP A 554 37.17 -18.02 -3.67
C TRP A 554 36.72 -19.38 -3.17
N ASN A 555 37.64 -20.34 -3.11
CA ASN A 555 37.47 -21.51 -2.25
C ASN A 555 37.93 -21.20 -0.82
N LEU A 556 37.67 -22.13 0.11
CA LEU A 556 38.07 -21.97 1.52
C LEU A 556 39.58 -22.08 1.77
N ALA A 557 40.37 -22.51 0.78
CA ALA A 557 41.83 -22.49 0.83
C ALA A 557 42.42 -21.11 0.47
N GLY A 558 41.60 -20.16 0.04
CA GLY A 558 42.02 -18.82 -0.37
C GLY A 558 42.46 -18.72 -1.84
N GLU A 559 42.17 -19.72 -2.66
CA GLU A 559 42.44 -19.69 -4.09
C GLU A 559 41.33 -18.92 -4.81
N ASN A 560 41.73 -17.99 -5.69
CA ASN A 560 40.82 -17.24 -6.54
C ASN A 560 40.32 -18.14 -7.68
N LEU A 561 39.03 -18.48 -7.66
CA LEU A 561 38.38 -19.31 -8.68
C LEU A 561 37.94 -18.47 -9.88
N ALA A 562 37.48 -17.24 -9.65
CA ALA A 562 37.00 -16.37 -10.71
C ALA A 562 37.00 -14.89 -10.32
N THR A 563 37.20 -14.01 -11.31
CA THR A 563 37.01 -12.56 -11.16
C THR A 563 35.82 -12.11 -12.00
N LEU A 564 34.80 -11.60 -11.33
CA LEU A 564 33.55 -11.10 -11.87
C LEU A 564 33.73 -9.61 -12.22
N ALA A 565 34.21 -9.35 -13.43
CA ALA A 565 34.41 -8.01 -13.96
C ALA A 565 33.22 -7.58 -14.85
N GLY A 566 32.75 -6.34 -14.72
CA GLY A 566 31.63 -5.84 -15.52
C GLY A 566 31.02 -4.52 -15.04
N HIS A 567 31.26 -4.15 -13.78
CA HIS A 567 30.81 -2.88 -13.22
C HIS A 567 31.79 -1.74 -13.50
N ALA A 568 31.26 -0.53 -13.71
CA ALA A 568 32.05 0.67 -13.98
C ALA A 568 32.42 1.46 -12.72
N LYS A 569 31.83 1.10 -11.58
CA LYS A 569 32.04 1.73 -10.28
C LYS A 569 32.07 0.66 -9.18
N THR A 570 32.36 1.10 -7.96
CA THR A 570 32.37 0.30 -6.72
C THR A 570 31.16 -0.62 -6.62
N LEU A 571 31.42 -1.90 -6.37
CA LEU A 571 30.37 -2.85 -6.05
C LEU A 571 29.89 -2.61 -4.64
N THR A 572 28.58 -2.75 -4.42
CA THR A 572 27.94 -2.52 -3.13
C THR A 572 27.53 -3.82 -2.45
N ALA A 573 27.17 -4.85 -3.22
CA ALA A 573 26.86 -6.16 -2.69
C ALA A 573 27.23 -7.30 -3.65
N VAL A 574 27.45 -8.48 -3.06
CA VAL A 574 27.48 -9.77 -3.75
C VAL A 574 26.73 -10.80 -2.91
N ARG A 575 25.85 -11.61 -3.53
CA ARG A 575 25.07 -12.67 -2.85
C ARG A 575 25.00 -13.92 -3.70
N PHE A 576 24.93 -15.07 -3.03
CA PHE A 576 24.58 -16.35 -3.64
C PHE A 576 23.07 -16.57 -3.62
N SER A 577 22.54 -17.23 -4.64
CA SER A 577 21.26 -17.91 -4.54
C SER A 577 21.34 -19.07 -3.54
N LYS A 578 20.19 -19.50 -3.00
CA LYS A 578 20.14 -20.57 -1.98
C LYS A 578 20.73 -21.90 -2.42
N ASP A 579 20.55 -22.24 -3.68
CA ASP A 579 21.10 -23.44 -4.30
C ASP A 579 22.61 -23.30 -4.65
N GLY A 580 23.15 -22.08 -4.56
CA GLY A 580 24.53 -21.74 -4.91
C GLY A 580 24.82 -21.74 -6.41
N ARG A 581 23.80 -21.84 -7.26
CA ARG A 581 23.94 -21.86 -8.72
C ARG A 581 24.00 -20.48 -9.35
N GLN A 582 23.69 -19.43 -8.60
CA GLN A 582 23.71 -18.07 -9.10
C GLN A 582 24.37 -17.11 -8.11
N LEU A 583 24.87 -16.00 -8.66
CA LEU A 583 25.35 -14.84 -7.92
C LEU A 583 24.66 -13.58 -8.44
N VAL A 584 24.43 -12.61 -7.55
CA VAL A 584 24.04 -11.26 -7.94
C VAL A 584 25.10 -10.28 -7.43
N THR A 585 25.50 -9.35 -8.28
CA THR A 585 26.35 -8.21 -7.90
C THR A 585 25.63 -6.90 -8.18
N THR A 586 25.69 -5.95 -7.25
CA THR A 586 25.15 -4.59 -7.43
C THR A 586 26.27 -3.56 -7.35
N SER A 587 26.09 -2.41 -8.01
CA SER A 587 27.09 -1.34 -8.02
C SER A 587 26.48 0.06 -8.01
N LYS A 588 27.31 1.02 -7.61
CA LYS A 588 27.08 2.46 -7.73
C LYS A 588 26.94 2.93 -9.18
N ASP A 589 27.21 2.08 -10.16
CA ASP A 589 26.93 2.36 -11.58
C ASP A 589 25.44 2.24 -11.96
N GLY A 590 24.58 1.86 -11.01
CA GLY A 590 23.14 1.71 -11.21
C GLY A 590 22.76 0.40 -11.91
N LYS A 591 23.65 -0.60 -11.92
CA LYS A 591 23.43 -1.91 -12.51
C LYS A 591 23.48 -3.01 -11.46
N ALA A 592 22.62 -4.02 -11.65
CA ALA A 592 22.80 -5.33 -11.04
C ALA A 592 23.14 -6.35 -12.14
N LEU A 593 24.14 -7.19 -11.89
CA LEU A 593 24.53 -8.28 -12.79
C LEU A 593 24.18 -9.60 -12.12
N LEU A 594 23.45 -10.45 -12.84
CA LEU A 594 23.16 -11.81 -12.46
C LEU A 594 24.16 -12.74 -13.15
N TRP A 595 24.75 -13.64 -12.37
CA TRP A 595 25.75 -14.58 -12.84
C TRP A 595 25.27 -15.99 -12.57
N SER A 596 25.34 -16.83 -13.59
CA SER A 596 25.08 -18.27 -13.47
C SER A 596 26.40 -19.01 -13.25
N MET A 597 26.39 -19.96 -12.32
CA MET A 597 27.54 -20.76 -11.91
C MET A 597 27.45 -22.15 -12.54
N ASP A 598 28.47 -22.55 -13.28
CA ASP A 598 28.57 -23.91 -13.79
C ASP A 598 29.01 -24.92 -12.70
N SER A 599 29.08 -26.20 -13.06
CA SER A 599 29.50 -27.27 -12.14
C SER A 599 30.94 -27.14 -11.63
N ASN A 600 31.77 -26.31 -12.27
CA ASN A 600 33.16 -26.05 -11.90
C ASN A 600 33.31 -24.74 -11.13
N ALA A 601 32.20 -24.12 -10.70
CA ALA A 601 32.19 -22.84 -10.02
C ALA A 601 32.76 -21.69 -10.88
N ASN A 602 32.49 -21.71 -12.19
CA ASN A 602 32.84 -20.62 -13.10
C ASN A 602 31.61 -19.73 -13.37
N PRO A 603 31.60 -18.46 -12.91
CA PRO A 603 30.49 -17.54 -13.11
C PRO A 603 30.48 -16.93 -14.52
N THR A 604 29.32 -16.94 -15.17
CA THR A 604 29.06 -16.22 -16.43
C THR A 604 27.89 -15.26 -16.28
N ILE A 605 27.99 -14.05 -16.83
CA ILE A 605 26.87 -13.09 -16.81
C ILE A 605 25.71 -13.66 -17.62
N ASP A 606 24.58 -13.81 -16.95
CA ASP A 606 23.32 -14.30 -17.53
C ASP A 606 22.39 -13.12 -17.85
N LEU A 607 22.31 -12.16 -16.93
CA LEU A 607 21.38 -11.03 -17.04
C LEU A 607 21.99 -9.74 -16.50
N VAL A 608 21.67 -8.63 -17.18
CA VAL A 608 22.01 -7.27 -16.75
C VAL A 608 20.72 -6.51 -16.45
N ILE A 609 20.52 -6.14 -15.19
CA ILE A 609 19.40 -5.29 -14.76
C ILE A 609 19.91 -3.85 -14.74
N ALA A 610 19.58 -3.08 -15.79
CA ALA A 610 20.07 -1.73 -16.00
C ALA A 610 19.22 -0.92 -17.00
N PRO A 611 19.37 0.42 -17.02
CA PRO A 611 19.90 1.25 -15.95
C PRO A 611 18.82 1.52 -14.90
N TYR A 612 19.16 1.37 -13.63
CA TYR A 612 18.30 1.88 -12.55
C TYR A 612 18.52 3.39 -12.39
N ALA A 613 17.48 4.13 -12.03
CA ALA A 613 17.58 5.56 -11.76
C ALA A 613 18.23 5.80 -10.37
N GLY A 614 19.55 5.69 -10.29
CA GLY A 614 20.35 5.93 -9.07
C GLY A 614 21.38 4.84 -8.78
N GLU A 615 22.14 4.99 -7.69
CA GLU A 615 23.05 3.96 -7.21
C GLU A 615 22.29 2.78 -6.58
N LEU A 616 22.83 1.57 -6.70
CA LEU A 616 22.29 0.38 -6.04
C LEU A 616 23.10 0.06 -4.79
N ASN A 617 22.44 -0.25 -3.68
CA ASN A 617 23.08 -0.42 -2.38
C ASN A 617 23.17 -1.88 -1.93
N ASP A 618 22.20 -2.71 -2.30
CA ASP A 618 22.17 -4.12 -1.90
C ASP A 618 21.25 -4.91 -2.84
N ALA A 619 21.39 -6.22 -2.82
CA ALA A 619 20.46 -7.15 -3.46
C ALA A 619 20.34 -8.43 -2.65
N ASP A 620 19.29 -9.21 -2.92
CA ASP A 620 19.12 -10.55 -2.36
C ASP A 620 18.28 -11.43 -3.27
N PHE A 621 18.55 -12.74 -3.23
CA PHE A 621 17.75 -13.72 -3.94
C PHE A 621 16.55 -14.15 -3.09
N ALA A 622 15.41 -14.36 -3.75
CA ALA A 622 14.35 -15.15 -3.17
C ALA A 622 14.84 -16.61 -2.96
N PRO A 623 14.25 -17.36 -2.00
CA PRO A 623 14.76 -18.69 -1.67
C PRO A 623 14.69 -19.73 -2.80
N ASP A 624 13.78 -19.53 -3.74
CA ASP A 624 13.65 -20.34 -4.96
C ASP A 624 14.78 -20.04 -5.98
N GLY A 625 15.39 -18.86 -5.91
CA GLY A 625 16.38 -18.37 -6.87
C GLY A 625 15.76 -17.69 -8.11
N ASP A 626 14.43 -17.64 -8.21
CA ASP A 626 13.74 -17.13 -9.41
C ASP A 626 13.61 -15.61 -9.43
N TYR A 627 13.70 -15.00 -8.24
CA TYR A 627 13.55 -13.56 -8.05
C TYR A 627 14.74 -12.93 -7.34
N VAL A 628 15.01 -11.68 -7.69
CA VAL A 628 16.06 -10.87 -7.08
C VAL A 628 15.46 -9.55 -6.61
N ALA A 629 15.57 -9.27 -5.31
CA ALA A 629 15.27 -7.96 -4.77
C ALA A 629 16.50 -7.06 -4.83
N ILE A 630 16.29 -5.79 -5.16
CA ILE A 630 17.34 -4.77 -5.32
C ILE A 630 16.94 -3.54 -4.53
N ALA A 631 17.85 -3.05 -3.68
CA ALA A 631 17.72 -1.79 -2.95
C ALA A 631 18.48 -0.66 -3.65
N ALA A 632 17.83 0.50 -3.77
CA ALA A 632 18.37 1.66 -4.46
C ALA A 632 18.49 2.90 -3.56
N GLU A 633 19.39 3.81 -3.94
CA GLU A 633 19.66 5.07 -3.25
C GLU A 633 18.46 6.02 -3.19
N ASN A 634 17.52 5.90 -4.12
CA ASN A 634 16.30 6.71 -4.13
C ASN A 634 15.25 6.26 -3.11
N GLY A 635 15.54 5.22 -2.31
CA GLY A 635 14.64 4.71 -1.26
C GLY A 635 13.65 3.65 -1.73
N SER A 636 13.82 3.17 -2.96
CA SER A 636 13.01 2.08 -3.49
C SER A 636 13.68 0.71 -3.33
N ALA A 637 12.86 -0.30 -3.07
CA ALA A 637 13.19 -1.69 -3.31
C ALA A 637 12.43 -2.16 -4.55
N SER A 638 13.07 -2.95 -5.41
CA SER A 638 12.42 -3.54 -6.58
C SER A 638 12.74 -5.02 -6.66
N VAL A 639 11.74 -5.85 -6.98
CA VAL A 639 11.91 -7.29 -7.16
C VAL A 639 11.83 -7.61 -8.64
N TRP A 640 12.78 -8.38 -9.15
CA TRP A 640 12.97 -8.69 -10.57
C TRP A 640 12.94 -10.20 -10.78
N ASN A 641 12.38 -10.65 -11.90
CA ASN A 641 12.43 -12.06 -12.28
C ASN A 641 13.73 -12.38 -13.07
N GLY A 642 13.99 -13.67 -13.30
CA GLY A 642 15.12 -14.15 -14.12
C GLY A 642 15.16 -13.67 -15.58
N LYS A 643 14.15 -12.92 -16.05
CA LYS A 643 14.12 -12.27 -17.38
C LYS A 643 14.46 -10.78 -17.34
N GLY A 644 14.78 -10.23 -16.16
CA GLY A 644 15.09 -8.82 -15.98
C GLY A 644 13.88 -7.90 -16.04
N GLN A 645 12.70 -8.41 -15.72
CA GLN A 645 11.48 -7.62 -15.62
C GLN A 645 11.18 -7.31 -14.15
N PRO A 646 10.83 -6.06 -13.80
CA PRO A 646 10.41 -5.74 -12.44
C PRO A 646 9.02 -6.35 -12.21
N VAL A 647 8.85 -7.01 -11.08
CA VAL A 647 7.64 -7.72 -10.63
C VAL A 647 6.96 -6.90 -9.55
N ILE A 648 7.74 -6.36 -8.60
CA ILE A 648 7.26 -5.51 -7.50
C ILE A 648 8.16 -4.27 -7.40
N THR A 649 7.58 -3.11 -7.06
CA THR A 649 8.33 -1.92 -6.66
C THR A 649 7.74 -1.35 -5.38
N ILE A 650 8.59 -1.20 -4.37
CA ILE A 650 8.26 -0.75 -3.02
C ILE A 650 9.00 0.56 -2.78
N PHE A 651 8.28 1.62 -2.41
CA PHE A 651 8.88 2.86 -1.95
C PHE A 651 8.97 2.85 -0.43
N ALA A 652 10.04 2.24 0.08
CA ALA A 652 10.21 2.00 1.50
C ALA A 652 10.63 3.26 2.28
N ALA A 653 11.39 4.16 1.65
CA ALA A 653 11.82 5.41 2.28
C ALA A 653 12.05 6.52 1.23
N PRO A 654 10.99 7.18 0.72
CA PRO A 654 11.13 8.21 -0.30
C PRO A 654 12.13 9.30 0.09
N GLY A 655 13.11 9.58 -0.77
CA GLY A 655 14.11 10.62 -0.54
C GLY A 655 15.26 10.24 0.40
N ARG A 656 15.37 8.98 0.82
CA ARG A 656 16.50 8.47 1.61
C ARG A 656 17.08 7.18 1.00
N PRO A 657 18.39 6.94 1.10
CA PRO A 657 18.99 5.71 0.61
C PRO A 657 18.47 4.46 1.32
N LEU A 658 17.91 3.53 0.55
CA LEU A 658 17.61 2.21 1.04
C LEU A 658 18.92 1.40 1.05
N GLN A 659 19.35 0.95 2.24
CA GLN A 659 20.67 0.37 2.45
C GLN A 659 20.70 -1.14 2.29
N GLN A 660 19.65 -1.83 2.73
CA GLN A 660 19.60 -3.29 2.71
C GLN A 660 18.22 -3.81 2.31
N VAL A 661 18.23 -4.98 1.68
CA VAL A 661 17.05 -5.76 1.34
C VAL A 661 17.32 -7.25 1.55
N ARG A 662 16.39 -7.99 2.17
CA ARG A 662 16.51 -9.46 2.30
C ARG A 662 15.18 -10.18 2.23
N PHE A 663 15.16 -11.33 1.58
CA PHE A 663 14.06 -12.27 1.73
C PHE A 663 14.21 -13.10 2.99
N ASN A 664 13.10 -13.56 3.52
CA ASN A 664 13.10 -14.64 4.49
C ASN A 664 13.30 -15.99 3.81
N HIS A 665 13.64 -17.02 4.60
CA HIS A 665 13.85 -18.38 4.08
C HIS A 665 12.66 -19.02 3.35
N THR A 666 11.43 -18.53 3.52
CA THR A 666 10.24 -19.01 2.79
C THR A 666 9.90 -18.18 1.54
N GLY A 667 10.48 -16.98 1.38
CA GLY A 667 10.15 -16.03 0.32
C GLY A 667 8.87 -15.23 0.60
N GLU A 668 8.18 -15.52 1.70
CA GLU A 668 6.93 -14.86 2.08
C GLU A 668 7.10 -13.45 2.62
N TRP A 669 8.31 -13.09 3.03
CA TRP A 669 8.62 -11.76 3.53
C TRP A 669 9.86 -11.20 2.88
N LEU A 670 9.80 -9.91 2.58
CA LEU A 670 10.93 -9.07 2.21
C LEU A 670 11.13 -8.03 3.30
N ALA A 671 12.35 -7.91 3.81
CA ALA A 671 12.73 -6.86 4.74
C ALA A 671 13.48 -5.75 4.02
N THR A 672 13.22 -4.50 4.38
CA THR A 672 13.92 -3.32 3.85
C THR A 672 14.43 -2.44 4.99
N VAL A 673 15.65 -1.89 4.85
CA VAL A 673 16.27 -1.02 5.85
C VAL A 673 16.76 0.30 5.22
N ALA A 674 16.32 1.43 5.76
CA ALA A 674 16.73 2.77 5.32
C ALA A 674 17.47 3.52 6.44
N GLY A 675 18.78 3.72 6.29
CA GLY A 675 19.58 4.46 7.28
C GLY A 675 19.49 3.85 8.69
N ASN A 676 19.27 4.72 9.68
CA ASN A 676 19.16 4.35 11.09
C ASN A 676 17.71 4.00 11.52
N GLU A 677 16.87 3.64 10.55
CA GLU A 677 15.48 3.28 10.81
C GLU A 677 15.33 1.80 11.14
N SER A 678 14.19 1.49 11.76
CA SER A 678 13.84 0.10 12.00
C SER A 678 13.51 -0.61 10.70
N PRO A 679 13.89 -1.91 10.58
CA PRO A 679 13.52 -2.70 9.42
C PRO A 679 12.01 -2.78 9.25
N MET A 680 11.57 -2.63 8.00
CA MET A 680 10.19 -2.81 7.60
C MET A 680 10.04 -4.17 6.92
N LEU A 681 9.01 -4.92 7.30
CA LEU A 681 8.68 -6.23 6.72
C LEU A 681 7.48 -6.11 5.79
N TRP A 682 7.68 -6.56 4.55
CA TRP A 682 6.74 -6.54 3.45
C TRP A 682 6.35 -7.97 3.10
N PRO A 683 5.06 -8.32 3.04
CA PRO A 683 4.66 -9.65 2.59
C PRO A 683 4.91 -9.81 1.07
N THR A 684 5.58 -10.89 0.68
CA THR A 684 5.99 -11.22 -0.70
C THR A 684 5.68 -12.65 -1.11
N GLY A 685 4.77 -13.35 -0.40
CA GLY A 685 4.35 -14.75 -0.63
C GLY A 685 4.45 -15.27 -2.07
N ALA A 686 4.78 -16.55 -2.23
CA ALA A 686 4.95 -17.18 -3.55
C ALA A 686 3.80 -16.86 -4.53
N ASP A 687 2.56 -16.80 -4.05
CA ASP A 687 1.39 -16.37 -4.83
C ASP A 687 1.52 -14.93 -5.38
N VAL A 688 2.11 -14.02 -4.62
CA VAL A 688 2.34 -12.61 -5.00
C VAL A 688 3.44 -12.53 -6.07
N LEU A 689 4.53 -13.29 -5.95
CA LEU A 689 5.62 -13.26 -6.93
C LEU A 689 5.25 -13.99 -8.23
N LEU A 690 4.68 -15.19 -8.13
CA LEU A 690 4.24 -16.00 -9.28
C LEU A 690 3.10 -15.33 -10.07
N LYS A 691 2.10 -14.72 -9.40
CA LYS A 691 0.99 -14.04 -10.10
C LYS A 691 1.45 -12.77 -10.80
N ASN A 692 2.33 -11.96 -10.19
CA ASN A 692 2.88 -10.78 -10.84
C ASN A 692 3.77 -11.11 -12.06
N ALA A 693 4.45 -12.27 -12.05
CA ALA A 693 5.21 -12.76 -13.21
C ALA A 693 4.29 -13.23 -14.35
N ALA A 694 3.17 -13.89 -14.02
CA ALA A 694 2.15 -14.30 -14.99
C ALA A 694 1.41 -13.11 -15.62
N ASP A 695 1.09 -12.08 -14.83
CA ASP A 695 0.30 -10.90 -15.24
C ASP A 695 1.05 -9.95 -16.20
N ARG A 696 2.38 -10.07 -16.32
CA ARG A 696 3.20 -9.23 -17.23
C ARG A 696 3.55 -9.88 -18.57
N GLY A 697 2.87 -10.98 -18.93
CA GLY A 697 2.92 -11.53 -20.28
C GLY A 697 4.16 -12.37 -20.58
N VAL A 698 4.61 -13.20 -19.63
CA VAL A 698 5.53 -14.29 -19.95
C VAL A 698 4.74 -15.43 -20.60
N LYS A 699 4.41 -15.28 -21.89
CA LYS A 699 4.13 -16.44 -22.74
C LYS A 699 5.46 -17.15 -22.98
N ASN A 700 5.65 -18.27 -22.29
CA ASN A 700 6.34 -19.49 -22.73
C ASN A 700 6.57 -20.37 -21.49
N LEU A 701 5.52 -21.08 -21.08
CA LEU A 701 5.69 -22.35 -20.39
C LEU A 701 5.77 -23.44 -21.46
N SER A 702 6.64 -24.41 -21.23
CA SER A 702 7.00 -25.44 -22.19
C SER A 702 5.88 -26.48 -22.39
N PRO A 703 5.87 -27.23 -23.51
CA PRO A 703 4.91 -28.32 -23.72
C PRO A 703 4.93 -29.41 -22.64
N GLU A 704 6.00 -29.51 -21.85
CA GLU A 704 6.11 -30.48 -20.74
C GLU A 704 5.35 -30.02 -19.49
N GLU A 705 5.13 -28.72 -19.30
CA GLU A 705 4.33 -28.15 -18.19
C GLU A 705 2.81 -28.22 -18.44
N LEU A 706 2.40 -28.54 -19.68
CA LEU A 706 1.01 -28.77 -20.09
C LEU A 706 0.47 -30.18 -19.74
N GLN A 707 1.33 -31.11 -19.28
CA GLN A 707 0.94 -32.52 -19.10
C GLN A 707 0.16 -32.86 -17.81
N TRP A 708 -0.13 -31.90 -16.93
CA TRP A 708 -0.94 -32.15 -15.72
C TRP A 708 -2.40 -31.67 -15.83
N TYR A 709 -2.82 -31.16 -17.00
CA TYR A 709 -4.17 -30.58 -17.17
C TYR A 709 -5.05 -31.21 -18.25
N GLU A 710 -4.65 -32.31 -18.88
CA GLU A 710 -5.55 -33.11 -19.74
C GLU A 710 -5.46 -34.60 -19.37
N ALA A 711 -6.31 -35.02 -18.44
CA ALA A 711 -6.75 -36.42 -18.33
C ALA A 711 -8.11 -36.47 -17.60
N ASP A 712 -9.17 -36.10 -18.33
CA ASP A 712 -10.45 -36.80 -18.20
C ASP A 712 -10.63 -37.55 -19.53
N GLU A 713 -10.30 -38.85 -19.52
CA GLU A 713 -10.88 -39.95 -20.33
C GLU A 713 -10.03 -41.24 -20.20
N GLU A 714 -10.05 -41.84 -18.99
CA GLU A 714 -10.38 -43.26 -18.74
C GLU A 714 -10.58 -43.53 -17.24
#